data_AF-A0A8H3W8I6-F1
#
_entry.id   AF-A0A8H3W8I6-F1
#
_cell.length_a   1.000
_cell.length_b   1.000
_cell.length_c   1.000
_cell.angle_alpha   90.00
_cell.angle_beta   90.00
_cell.angle_gamma   90.00
#
_symmetry.space_group_name_H-M   'P 1'
#
loop_
_entity.id
_entity.type
_entity.pdbx_description
1 polymer ?
#
loop_
_entity_poly.entity_id
_entity_poly.type
_entity_poly.pdbx_seq_one_letter_code
_entity_poly.pdbx_strand_id
1 'polypeptide(L)'
;MDTPDSYSSAAYSSDDSRPQRPPRRRSRSSDDEEKTKLTDIGQTPEVKEFYRKSRRDLWEDWAPEYVGLAGSAAASAKFALIARREVNVEATDGNVLALHSVIVNSPHIKRALGDVFSGYPGVSTTLKKVEFKAPFQPFFHRWRALQKCVEDGADELARQHVKLLYDVLAPEIKPQIERARDLRKNDVVSFDYLWTLFEPDTEAYARVDDQDRLFLVKNARYEPRSDGSVVFMLKCQFVDTDGIRFRLASKVFEVHMFDDLLPIRELAIYPSNLHPGMKKIREQLEARGKLFEGYKGFHYKGYSGMFEFGHGDFKGVERRQIEHGRIIIDGESYCRYEYQAAPRLKKLRDPKAEKEKLGSLKGRVKGRRGSYGLPYSPPRRGRMRYVESATAGLANEADKELTANQRELASPMVRGFDLTSKKWGLFFIDSVTEVEWNEGAFDQLVLPHDYKTIVRAFVEAQMSSASGFDDIIRGKGQGIIMLLSGEPGVGKTLTAESMAEAMKKPLYAMSAGELGITADDVEDSLRRVLEMCTKWQAVLLLDECDIFLEKRRASDLQRNQIVSVFLRLLEYYKGVMLLTTNRVEAFDPAFESRIHLTINYPALDFDSRLHVWKVFIDRRKADESGALEPRQFRLEEEDFKALAKLELNGREIKNVVKTASLLAVRDGAPLGMEHVRAVLRVRRGKPAAMGSVDTDLVDEI
;
A
#
# COMPACT_ATOMS: atom_id res chain seq x y z
N MET A 1 -65.40 -43.37 43.28
CA MET A 1 -64.51 -44.54 43.35
C MET A 1 -63.09 -44.01 43.51
N ASP A 2 -62.62 -44.09 44.76
CA ASP A 2 -61.24 -44.43 45.18
C ASP A 2 -60.12 -43.45 44.73
N THR A 3 -59.78 -42.33 45.41
CA THR A 3 -59.30 -42.01 46.80
C THR A 3 -57.97 -42.65 47.24
N PRO A 4 -57.16 -42.01 48.12
CA PRO A 4 -56.94 -40.56 48.40
C PRO A 4 -55.43 -40.16 48.40
N ASP A 5 -55.03 -38.93 48.08
CA ASP A 5 -54.96 -37.70 48.91
C ASP A 5 -54.19 -37.81 50.25
N SER A 6 -53.14 -36.98 50.42
CA SER A 6 -53.15 -35.88 51.42
C SER A 6 -51.82 -35.10 51.55
N TYR A 7 -51.97 -33.79 51.36
CA TYR A 7 -51.28 -32.61 51.90
C TYR A 7 -50.29 -32.74 53.08
N SER A 8 -49.21 -31.94 53.09
CA SER A 8 -49.09 -30.75 53.96
C SER A 8 -47.69 -30.08 53.90
N SER A 9 -47.68 -28.81 54.28
CA SER A 9 -46.71 -27.72 54.09
C SER A 9 -45.69 -27.49 55.22
N ALA A 10 -44.68 -26.66 54.90
CA ALA A 10 -44.06 -25.59 55.72
C ALA A 10 -42.81 -25.87 56.61
N ALA A 11 -41.70 -25.24 56.19
CA ALA A 11 -40.89 -24.22 56.89
C ALA A 11 -39.93 -24.53 58.08
N TYR A 12 -38.90 -23.66 58.15
CA TYR A 12 -37.82 -23.39 59.14
C TYR A 12 -36.48 -24.14 58.93
N SER A 13 -35.36 -23.46 58.60
CA SER A 13 -34.45 -22.65 59.47
C SER A 13 -33.79 -23.55 60.54
N SER A 14 -32.47 -23.65 60.77
CA SER A 14 -31.34 -22.71 60.71
C SER A 14 -30.02 -23.48 60.97
N ASP A 15 -28.90 -22.85 60.63
CA ASP A 15 -27.60 -22.90 61.32
C ASP A 15 -26.73 -24.18 61.41
N ASP A 16 -25.57 -24.02 60.77
CA ASP A 16 -24.25 -23.97 61.40
C ASP A 16 -23.39 -25.23 61.58
N SER A 17 -22.09 -24.98 61.36
CA SER A 17 -20.93 -25.71 61.93
C SER A 17 -20.53 -27.09 61.36
N ARG A 18 -19.48 -27.08 60.51
CA ARG A 18 -18.52 -28.20 60.36
C ARG A 18 -17.79 -28.45 61.68
N PRO A 19 -17.32 -29.68 61.97
CA PRO A 19 -15.88 -29.96 61.75
C PRO A 19 -15.51 -31.40 61.33
N GLN A 20 -14.28 -31.52 60.83
CA GLN A 20 -13.61 -32.69 60.25
C GLN A 20 -13.42 -33.90 61.18
N ARG A 21 -13.28 -35.10 60.60
CA ARG A 21 -12.38 -36.17 61.11
C ARG A 21 -11.79 -37.09 60.00
N PRO A 22 -10.58 -37.66 60.19
CA PRO A 22 -9.81 -38.42 59.20
C PRO A 22 -9.85 -39.95 59.47
N PRO A 23 -8.88 -40.77 58.98
CA PRO A 23 -8.95 -41.59 57.77
C PRO A 23 -9.05 -43.10 58.04
N ARG A 24 -9.40 -43.94 57.06
CA ARG A 24 -9.17 -45.40 57.14
C ARG A 24 -8.71 -46.06 55.83
N ARG A 25 -7.47 -46.58 55.93
CA ARG A 25 -6.84 -47.80 55.40
C ARG A 25 -7.30 -48.44 54.08
N ARG A 26 -6.27 -48.65 53.25
CA ARG A 26 -6.15 -49.49 52.05
C ARG A 26 -6.51 -50.96 52.29
N SER A 27 -7.18 -51.56 51.30
CA SER A 27 -6.97 -52.94 50.85
C SER A 27 -6.56 -52.89 49.37
N ARG A 28 -5.58 -53.72 49.00
CA ARG A 28 -5.00 -53.85 47.65
C ARG A 28 -5.90 -54.73 46.78
N SER A 29 -6.12 -54.32 45.52
CA SER A 29 -6.54 -55.21 44.43
C SER A 29 -5.80 -54.84 43.14
N SER A 30 -5.14 -55.85 42.55
CA SER A 30 -5.01 -56.16 41.11
C SER A 30 -4.60 -55.11 40.06
N ASP A 31 -4.14 -53.90 40.41
CA ASP A 31 -3.74 -52.87 39.41
C ASP A 31 -2.24 -52.88 39.03
N ASP A 32 -1.45 -53.86 39.47
CA ASP A 32 0.02 -53.81 39.35
C ASP A 32 0.61 -54.40 38.05
N GLU A 33 -0.20 -54.93 37.12
CA GLU A 33 0.31 -55.46 35.83
C GLU A 33 0.20 -54.49 34.64
N GLU A 34 -0.52 -53.36 34.75
CA GLU A 34 -0.69 -52.40 33.64
C GLU A 34 0.12 -51.09 33.80
N LYS A 35 1.22 -51.15 34.55
CA LYS A 35 2.22 -50.07 34.65
C LYS A 35 3.58 -50.48 34.08
N THR A 36 3.60 -50.98 32.84
CA THR A 36 4.81 -50.89 32.03
C THR A 36 5.16 -49.42 31.79
N LYS A 37 6.22 -49.00 32.47
CA LYS A 37 6.87 -47.68 32.47
C LYS A 37 6.80 -46.93 31.12
N LEU A 38 6.25 -45.71 31.15
CA LEU A 38 6.37 -44.70 30.08
C LEU A 38 7.82 -44.15 29.89
N THR A 39 8.85 -44.77 30.48
CA THR A 39 10.22 -44.22 30.51
C THR A 39 11.04 -44.48 29.24
N ASP A 40 10.60 -45.39 28.37
CA ASP A 40 11.44 -45.95 27.29
C ASP A 40 10.97 -45.51 25.88
N ILE A 41 10.39 -44.31 25.76
CA ILE A 41 9.85 -43.78 24.50
C ILE A 41 10.98 -43.50 23.50
N GLY A 42 10.90 -44.10 22.31
CA GLY A 42 11.82 -43.85 21.19
C GLY A 42 13.27 -44.33 21.39
N GLN A 43 13.49 -45.22 22.37
CA GLN A 43 14.81 -45.79 22.69
C GLN A 43 15.13 -47.03 21.85
N THR A 44 14.12 -47.74 21.35
CA THR A 44 14.33 -48.92 20.48
C THR A 44 14.58 -48.46 19.03
N PRO A 45 15.72 -48.81 18.40
CA PRO A 45 16.07 -48.45 17.02
C PRO A 45 15.28 -49.29 16.00
N GLU A 46 13.96 -49.25 16.07
CA GLU A 46 13.06 -50.00 15.20
C GLU A 46 11.96 -49.07 14.66
N VAL A 47 11.46 -49.39 13.47
CA VAL A 47 10.34 -48.71 12.81
C VAL A 47 9.08 -49.52 13.05
N LYS A 48 8.02 -48.90 13.57
CA LYS A 48 6.68 -49.51 13.62
C LYS A 48 5.82 -48.96 12.49
N GLU A 49 5.28 -49.84 11.67
CA GLU A 49 4.40 -49.47 10.56
C GLU A 49 2.91 -49.64 10.90
N PHE A 50 2.09 -48.74 10.38
CA PHE A 50 0.63 -48.79 10.46
C PHE A 50 0.01 -48.52 9.10
N TYR A 51 -1.16 -49.11 8.86
CA TYR A 51 -1.83 -49.18 7.57
C TYR A 51 -3.29 -48.78 7.70
N ARG A 52 -3.90 -48.26 6.63
CA ARG A 52 -5.36 -48.04 6.53
C ARG A 52 -5.83 -48.13 5.07
N LYS A 53 -7.06 -48.62 4.88
CA LYS A 53 -7.67 -48.78 3.55
C LYS A 53 -8.32 -47.50 3.03
N SER A 54 -8.98 -46.74 3.90
CA SER A 54 -9.65 -45.48 3.57
C SER A 54 -9.39 -44.39 4.61
N ARG A 55 -9.62 -43.12 4.23
CA ARG A 55 -9.53 -41.96 5.14
C ARG A 55 -10.47 -42.05 6.35
N ARG A 56 -11.56 -42.83 6.24
CA ARG A 56 -12.54 -43.02 7.32
C ARG A 56 -12.16 -44.15 8.28
N ASP A 57 -11.15 -44.96 7.93
CA ASP A 57 -10.74 -46.10 8.74
C ASP A 57 -9.70 -45.71 9.80
N LEU A 58 -9.65 -46.50 10.86
CA LEU A 58 -8.61 -46.40 11.89
C LEU A 58 -7.28 -46.92 11.34
N TRP A 59 -6.18 -46.49 11.97
CA TRP A 59 -4.85 -47.02 11.67
C TRP A 59 -4.70 -48.40 12.33
N GLU A 60 -4.34 -49.40 11.55
CA GLU A 60 -4.19 -50.79 11.98
C GLU A 60 -2.76 -51.29 11.74
N ASP A 61 -2.32 -52.33 12.45
CA ASP A 61 -0.91 -52.79 12.44
C ASP A 61 -0.64 -54.03 11.57
N TRP A 62 -1.54 -54.34 10.63
CA TRP A 62 -1.39 -55.49 9.71
C TRP A 62 -0.62 -55.14 8.43
N ALA A 63 0.18 -56.09 7.92
CA ALA A 63 0.75 -56.05 6.56
C ALA A 63 -0.19 -56.74 5.56
N PRO A 64 -0.18 -56.43 4.23
CA PRO A 64 -1.12 -56.92 3.22
C PRO A 64 -1.50 -58.43 3.17
N GLU A 65 -0.85 -59.30 3.94
CA GLU A 65 -1.12 -60.75 3.97
C GLU A 65 -1.41 -61.36 5.36
N TYR A 66 -1.51 -60.62 6.47
CA TYR A 66 -1.77 -61.24 7.80
C TYR A 66 -2.66 -60.42 8.74
N VAL A 67 -3.57 -61.08 9.46
CA VAL A 67 -4.57 -60.51 10.38
C VAL A 67 -4.10 -60.52 11.86
N GLY A 68 -4.36 -59.41 12.59
CA GLY A 68 -4.36 -59.29 14.07
C GLY A 68 -3.15 -58.50 14.61
N LEU A 69 -3.26 -57.43 15.41
CA LEU A 69 -4.08 -57.17 16.60
C LEU A 69 -4.07 -55.65 16.86
N ALA A 70 -5.21 -55.01 17.22
CA ALA A 70 -5.27 -53.57 17.50
C ALA A 70 -4.27 -53.09 18.57
N GLY A 71 -3.10 -52.60 18.15
CA GLY A 71 -2.05 -52.08 19.02
C GLY A 71 -2.39 -50.69 19.55
N SER A 72 -2.61 -50.58 20.86
CA SER A 72 -2.76 -49.29 21.57
C SER A 72 -1.59 -48.34 21.29
N ALA A 73 -1.90 -47.04 21.13
CA ALA A 73 -0.92 -45.98 20.89
C ALA A 73 0.21 -45.92 21.95
N ALA A 74 -0.03 -46.44 23.16
CA ALA A 74 0.96 -46.50 24.23
C ALA A 74 2.07 -47.54 23.96
N ALA A 75 1.73 -48.71 23.40
CA ALA A 75 2.69 -49.78 23.11
C ALA A 75 3.64 -49.42 21.95
N SER A 76 3.22 -48.50 21.07
CA SER A 76 3.99 -48.06 19.91
C SER A 76 4.93 -46.88 20.20
N ALA A 77 4.84 -46.28 21.38
CA ALA A 77 5.68 -45.14 21.76
C ALA A 77 7.15 -45.53 22.00
N LYS A 78 7.44 -46.81 22.29
CA LYS A 78 8.82 -47.32 22.50
C LYS A 78 9.70 -47.30 21.25
N PHE A 79 9.09 -47.39 20.06
CA PHE A 79 9.80 -47.41 18.78
C PHE A 79 10.32 -46.02 18.41
N ALA A 80 11.52 -45.98 17.83
CA ALA A 80 12.19 -44.74 17.39
C ALA A 80 11.35 -43.96 16.37
N LEU A 81 10.69 -44.68 15.46
CA LEU A 81 9.90 -44.14 14.35
C LEU A 81 8.58 -44.89 14.21
N ILE A 82 7.53 -44.15 13.87
CA ILE A 82 6.25 -44.72 13.46
C ILE A 82 5.96 -44.24 12.04
N ALA A 83 5.90 -45.17 11.08
CA ALA A 83 5.55 -44.89 9.70
C ALA A 83 4.09 -45.29 9.44
N ARG A 84 3.32 -44.40 8.82
CA ARG A 84 1.91 -44.61 8.50
C ARG A 84 1.74 -44.65 7.00
N ARG A 85 1.22 -45.75 6.47
CA ARG A 85 0.99 -45.98 5.03
C ARG A 85 -0.50 -46.07 4.72
N GLU A 86 -0.93 -45.47 3.63
CA GLU A 86 -2.33 -45.53 3.17
C GLU A 86 -2.41 -45.98 1.72
N VAL A 87 -3.53 -46.60 1.34
CA VAL A 87 -3.74 -47.02 -0.05
C VAL A 87 -3.78 -45.79 -0.96
N ASN A 88 -2.92 -45.78 -1.97
CA ASN A 88 -2.92 -44.74 -2.99
C ASN A 88 -4.06 -44.99 -3.98
N VAL A 89 -5.12 -44.18 -3.87
CA VAL A 89 -6.33 -44.30 -4.69
C VAL A 89 -6.07 -43.84 -6.15
N GLU A 90 -4.97 -43.13 -6.41
CA GLU A 90 -4.60 -42.59 -7.73
C GLU A 90 -3.64 -43.51 -8.52
N ALA A 91 -3.15 -44.60 -7.91
CA ALA A 91 -2.34 -45.59 -8.62
C ALA A 91 -3.22 -46.46 -9.53
N THR A 92 -2.81 -46.65 -10.79
CA THR A 92 -3.51 -47.43 -11.82
C THR A 92 -3.88 -48.86 -11.40
N ASP A 93 -3.18 -49.43 -10.40
CA ASP A 93 -3.41 -50.78 -9.88
C ASP A 93 -4.13 -50.84 -8.52
N GLY A 94 -4.62 -49.72 -7.98
CA GLY A 94 -5.53 -49.67 -6.81
C GLY A 94 -5.03 -50.22 -5.46
N ASN A 95 -3.82 -50.81 -5.40
CA ASN A 95 -3.32 -51.56 -4.24
C ASN A 95 -1.92 -51.15 -3.75
N VAL A 96 -1.40 -50.00 -4.18
CA VAL A 96 -0.07 -49.54 -3.73
C VAL A 96 -0.20 -48.73 -2.43
N LEU A 97 0.41 -49.22 -1.35
CA LEU A 97 0.46 -48.53 -0.06
C LEU A 97 1.54 -47.44 -0.08
N ALA A 98 1.12 -46.17 -0.09
CA ALA A 98 2.00 -45.00 -0.06
C ALA A 98 2.24 -44.50 1.37
N LEU A 99 3.42 -43.97 1.65
CA LEU A 99 3.74 -43.39 2.96
C LEU A 99 2.97 -42.07 3.17
N HIS A 100 2.02 -42.06 4.11
CA HIS A 100 1.21 -40.88 4.47
C HIS A 100 1.90 -39.95 5.48
N SER A 101 2.43 -40.51 6.57
CA SER A 101 3.12 -39.72 7.59
C SER A 101 4.16 -40.50 8.40
N VAL A 102 5.14 -39.78 8.95
CA VAL A 102 6.18 -40.33 9.82
C VAL A 102 6.19 -39.56 11.13
N ILE A 103 6.04 -40.27 12.24
CA ILE A 103 6.15 -39.72 13.59
C ILE A 103 7.53 -40.09 14.15
N VAL A 104 8.26 -39.08 14.59
CA VAL A 104 9.60 -39.22 15.17
C VAL A 104 9.50 -39.17 16.69
N ASN A 105 9.76 -40.31 17.33
CA ASN A 105 9.82 -40.42 18.80
C ASN A 105 11.25 -40.31 19.32
N SER A 106 12.23 -40.81 18.56
CA SER A 106 13.61 -40.91 19.02
C SER A 106 14.27 -39.54 19.30
N PRO A 107 14.84 -39.34 20.50
CA PRO A 107 15.59 -38.11 20.84
C PRO A 107 16.80 -37.86 19.95
N HIS A 108 17.49 -38.93 19.50
CA HIS A 108 18.66 -38.83 18.62
C HIS A 108 18.28 -38.28 17.25
N ILE A 109 17.19 -38.79 16.67
CA ILE A 109 16.65 -38.29 15.40
C ILE A 109 16.19 -36.84 15.55
N LYS A 110 15.47 -36.50 16.62
CA LYS A 110 15.02 -35.11 16.85
C LYS A 110 16.18 -34.12 16.94
N ARG A 111 17.29 -34.50 17.58
CA ARG A 111 18.50 -33.67 17.67
C ARG A 111 19.12 -33.47 16.29
N ALA A 112 19.37 -34.56 15.56
CA ALA A 112 19.93 -34.52 14.21
C ALA A 112 19.05 -33.68 13.24
N LEU A 113 17.73 -33.85 13.31
CA LEU A 113 16.80 -33.06 12.51
C LEU A 113 16.79 -31.58 12.89
N GLY A 114 17.16 -31.24 14.13
CA GLY A 114 17.35 -29.84 14.55
C GLY A 114 18.44 -29.14 13.74
N ASP A 115 19.52 -29.86 13.45
CA ASP A 115 20.63 -29.35 12.63
C ASP A 115 20.26 -29.34 11.14
N VAL A 116 19.64 -30.43 10.64
CA VAL A 116 19.20 -30.56 9.23
C VAL A 116 18.19 -29.47 8.84
N PHE A 117 17.25 -29.16 9.73
CA PHE A 117 16.20 -28.14 9.51
C PHE A 117 16.52 -26.78 10.14
N SER A 118 17.78 -26.53 10.49
CA SER A 118 18.18 -25.23 11.01
C SER A 118 17.84 -24.12 10.01
N GLY A 119 17.01 -23.16 10.44
CA GLY A 119 16.51 -22.07 9.60
C GLY A 119 15.34 -22.42 8.68
N TYR A 120 14.84 -23.65 8.67
CA TYR A 120 13.67 -24.03 7.87
C TYR A 120 12.36 -23.63 8.57
N PRO A 121 11.47 -22.83 7.95
CA PRO A 121 10.27 -22.33 8.61
C PRO A 121 9.24 -23.44 8.86
N GLY A 122 8.59 -23.39 10.02
CA GLY A 122 7.47 -24.27 10.36
C GLY A 122 7.85 -25.66 10.87
N VAL A 123 9.14 -25.99 10.98
CA VAL A 123 9.62 -27.26 11.55
C VAL A 123 10.17 -27.01 12.95
N SER A 124 9.63 -27.70 13.95
CA SER A 124 10.15 -27.68 15.33
C SER A 124 10.39 -29.11 15.82
N THR A 125 11.66 -29.47 15.98
CA THR A 125 12.08 -30.81 16.37
C THR A 125 12.10 -31.01 17.89
N THR A 126 11.88 -29.95 18.67
CA THR A 126 11.83 -29.98 20.13
C THR A 126 10.46 -30.40 20.69
N LEU A 127 9.46 -30.55 19.83
CA LEU A 127 8.11 -30.95 20.23
C LEU A 127 8.09 -32.39 20.79
N LYS A 128 7.16 -32.63 21.73
CA LYS A 128 6.92 -33.97 22.29
C LYS A 128 6.56 -34.96 21.18
N LYS A 129 5.68 -34.55 20.26
CA LYS A 129 5.33 -35.30 19.05
C LYS A 129 5.79 -34.51 17.82
N VAL A 130 6.69 -35.10 17.03
CA VAL A 130 7.16 -34.53 15.76
C VAL A 130 6.59 -35.42 14.65
N GLU A 131 5.73 -34.88 13.79
CA GLU A 131 5.07 -35.61 12.71
C GLU A 131 5.28 -34.88 11.40
N PHE A 132 5.75 -35.60 10.39
CA PHE A 132 5.88 -35.12 9.02
C PHE A 132 4.90 -35.87 8.12
N LYS A 133 4.33 -35.19 7.13
CA LYS A 133 3.33 -35.75 6.22
C LYS A 133 3.82 -35.68 4.78
N ALA A 134 3.33 -36.58 3.94
CA ALA A 134 3.53 -36.53 2.49
C ALA A 134 3.07 -35.17 1.93
N PRO A 135 3.78 -34.59 0.93
CA PRO A 135 4.90 -35.17 0.18
C PRO A 135 6.28 -34.95 0.84
N PHE A 136 6.34 -34.75 2.17
CA PHE A 136 7.59 -34.62 2.92
C PHE A 136 8.49 -33.47 2.43
N GLN A 137 7.88 -32.34 2.04
CA GLN A 137 8.57 -31.17 1.47
C GLN A 137 9.85 -30.74 2.21
N PRO A 138 9.89 -30.67 3.56
CA PRO A 138 11.12 -30.28 4.26
C PRO A 138 12.28 -31.22 3.94
N PHE A 139 12.03 -32.52 3.92
CA PHE A 139 13.04 -33.54 3.63
C PHE A 139 13.49 -33.50 2.17
N PHE A 140 12.59 -33.19 1.23
CA PHE A 140 12.96 -32.96 -0.16
C PHE A 140 13.98 -31.81 -0.28
N HIS A 141 13.68 -30.64 0.32
CA HIS A 141 14.58 -29.48 0.27
C HIS A 141 15.92 -29.73 0.99
N ARG A 142 15.89 -30.44 2.13
CA ARG A 142 17.08 -30.71 2.96
C ARG A 142 17.65 -32.10 2.80
N TRP A 143 17.36 -32.78 1.68
CA TRP A 143 17.77 -34.18 1.46
C TRP A 143 19.28 -34.38 1.55
N ARG A 144 20.06 -33.47 0.95
CA ARG A 144 21.53 -33.50 1.03
C ARG A 144 22.05 -33.35 2.46
N ALA A 145 21.41 -32.50 3.26
CA ALA A 145 21.81 -32.31 4.66
C ALA A 145 21.48 -33.55 5.51
N LEU A 146 20.32 -34.19 5.26
CA LEU A 146 19.98 -35.47 5.88
C LEU A 146 20.97 -36.57 5.49
N GLN A 147 21.29 -36.69 4.21
CA GLN A 147 22.25 -37.67 3.70
C GLN A 147 23.63 -37.49 4.35
N LYS A 148 24.13 -36.25 4.41
CA LYS A 148 25.39 -35.91 5.09
C LYS A 148 25.35 -36.29 6.58
N CYS A 149 24.21 -36.13 7.25
CA CYS A 149 24.05 -36.52 8.64
C CYS A 149 24.15 -38.05 8.86
N VAL A 150 23.81 -38.85 7.85
CA VAL A 150 23.96 -40.32 7.88
C VAL A 150 25.41 -40.74 7.56
N GLU A 151 26.07 -40.04 6.65
CA GLU A 151 27.44 -40.33 6.20
C GLU A 151 28.50 -39.88 7.24
N ASP A 152 28.38 -38.65 7.77
CA ASP A 152 29.40 -37.99 8.60
C ASP A 152 29.09 -38.01 10.12
N GLY A 153 28.07 -38.77 10.54
CA GLY A 153 27.60 -38.79 11.93
C GLY A 153 28.64 -39.35 12.91
N ALA A 154 29.13 -38.51 13.83
CA ALA A 154 30.15 -38.88 14.83
C ALA A 154 29.66 -39.85 15.94
N ASP A 155 28.35 -39.90 16.18
CA ASP A 155 27.71 -40.80 17.17
C ASP A 155 27.08 -42.00 16.45
N GLU A 156 27.64 -43.19 16.70
CA GLU A 156 27.24 -44.45 16.08
C GLU A 156 25.75 -44.79 16.31
N LEU A 157 25.24 -44.51 17.50
CA LEU A 157 23.86 -44.82 17.86
C LEU A 157 22.90 -43.81 17.21
N ALA A 158 23.26 -42.52 17.19
CA ALA A 158 22.49 -41.52 16.46
C ALA A 158 22.45 -41.81 14.95
N ARG A 159 23.57 -42.24 14.38
CA ARG A 159 23.70 -42.62 12.96
C ARG A 159 22.76 -43.78 12.61
N GLN A 160 22.71 -44.82 13.45
CA GLN A 160 21.77 -45.94 13.26
C GLN A 160 20.32 -45.46 13.28
N HIS A 161 19.95 -44.61 14.24
CA HIS A 161 18.59 -44.08 14.35
C HIS A 161 18.19 -43.18 13.17
N VAL A 162 19.10 -42.30 12.70
CA VAL A 162 18.85 -41.43 11.54
C VAL A 162 18.81 -42.25 10.25
N LYS A 163 19.61 -43.31 10.14
CA LYS A 163 19.59 -44.25 9.02
C LYS A 163 18.22 -44.91 8.87
N LEU A 164 17.56 -45.31 9.96
CA LEU A 164 16.18 -45.83 9.91
C LEU A 164 15.20 -44.82 9.28
N LEU A 165 15.32 -43.53 9.63
CA LEU A 165 14.47 -42.49 9.03
C LEU A 165 14.80 -42.33 7.53
N TYR A 166 16.08 -42.36 7.18
CA TYR A 166 16.53 -42.28 5.79
C TYR A 166 16.00 -43.45 4.96
N ASP A 167 16.08 -44.68 5.47
CA ASP A 167 15.63 -45.88 4.77
C ASP A 167 14.11 -45.90 4.55
N VAL A 168 13.33 -45.32 5.47
CA VAL A 168 11.87 -45.15 5.32
C VAL A 168 11.52 -44.08 4.29
N LEU A 169 12.26 -42.95 4.26
CA LEU A 169 11.94 -41.82 3.39
C LEU A 169 12.56 -41.93 1.99
N ALA A 170 13.68 -42.62 1.83
CA ALA A 170 14.43 -42.69 0.58
C ALA A 170 13.63 -43.25 -0.61
N PRO A 171 12.82 -44.33 -0.46
CA PRO A 171 12.00 -44.85 -1.55
C PRO A 171 10.95 -43.85 -2.05
N GLU A 172 10.48 -42.95 -1.18
CA GLU A 172 9.44 -41.97 -1.53
C GLU A 172 10.05 -40.69 -2.11
N ILE A 173 11.18 -40.22 -1.55
CA ILE A 173 11.75 -38.91 -1.87
C ILE A 173 12.76 -38.98 -3.02
N LYS A 174 13.59 -40.04 -3.12
CA LYS A 174 14.64 -40.11 -4.16
C LYS A 174 14.06 -40.06 -5.58
N PRO A 175 13.01 -40.83 -5.94
CA PRO A 175 12.44 -40.76 -7.29
C PRO A 175 11.89 -39.35 -7.60
N GLN A 176 11.30 -38.68 -6.62
CA GLN A 176 10.82 -37.30 -6.78
C GLN A 176 11.97 -36.32 -7.01
N ILE A 177 13.10 -36.47 -6.30
CA ILE A 177 14.29 -35.63 -6.49
C ILE A 177 14.89 -35.86 -7.89
N GLU A 178 14.99 -37.10 -8.34
CA GLU A 178 15.51 -37.45 -9.65
C GLU A 178 14.62 -36.87 -10.75
N ARG A 179 13.30 -37.03 -10.64
CA ARG A 179 12.35 -36.46 -11.59
C ARG A 179 12.39 -34.94 -11.60
N ALA A 180 12.40 -34.28 -10.43
CA ALA A 180 12.52 -32.82 -10.35
C ALA A 180 13.84 -32.30 -10.93
N ARG A 181 14.95 -33.04 -10.73
CA ARG A 181 16.25 -32.70 -11.32
C ARG A 181 16.24 -32.84 -12.83
N ASP A 182 15.64 -33.89 -13.36
CA ASP A 182 15.48 -34.12 -14.80
C ASP A 182 14.66 -33.01 -15.46
N LEU A 183 13.50 -32.67 -14.88
CA LEU A 183 12.66 -31.56 -15.33
C LEU A 183 13.46 -30.23 -15.35
N ARG A 184 14.13 -29.91 -14.24
CA ARG A 184 14.94 -28.68 -14.13
C ARG A 184 16.12 -28.64 -15.09
N LYS A 185 16.75 -29.78 -15.38
CA LYS A 185 17.87 -29.85 -16.36
C LYS A 185 17.40 -29.50 -17.77
N ASN A 186 16.15 -29.78 -18.09
CA ASN A 186 15.53 -29.47 -19.38
C ASN A 186 14.74 -28.13 -19.36
N ASP A 187 14.89 -27.31 -18.31
CA ASP A 187 14.22 -26.01 -18.13
C ASP A 187 12.67 -26.06 -18.19
N VAL A 188 12.08 -27.22 -17.88
CA VAL A 188 10.61 -27.45 -17.87
C VAL A 188 10.12 -27.92 -16.51
N VAL A 189 8.81 -27.84 -16.27
CA VAL A 189 8.15 -28.34 -15.06
C VAL A 189 6.73 -28.83 -15.38
N SER A 190 6.26 -29.85 -14.66
CA SER A 190 4.85 -30.26 -14.67
C SER A 190 4.11 -29.66 -13.47
N PHE A 191 2.77 -29.54 -13.57
CA PHE A 191 1.97 -28.94 -12.51
C PHE A 191 2.22 -29.59 -11.13
N ASP A 192 2.29 -30.92 -11.06
CA ASP A 192 2.50 -31.65 -9.80
C ASP A 192 3.84 -31.38 -9.13
N TYR A 193 4.85 -30.92 -9.88
CA TYR A 193 6.20 -30.67 -9.41
C TYR A 193 6.47 -29.18 -9.12
N LEU A 194 5.48 -28.28 -9.23
CA LEU A 194 5.65 -26.85 -8.95
C LEU A 194 6.22 -26.58 -7.55
N TRP A 195 5.74 -27.30 -6.53
CA TRP A 195 6.23 -27.14 -5.15
C TRP A 195 7.74 -27.40 -4.99
N THR A 196 8.34 -28.19 -5.89
CA THR A 196 9.78 -28.51 -5.85
C THR A 196 10.67 -27.34 -6.29
N LEU A 197 10.10 -26.36 -7.00
CA LEU A 197 10.81 -25.16 -7.42
C LEU A 197 10.94 -24.13 -6.29
N PHE A 198 9.99 -24.11 -5.36
CA PHE A 198 9.82 -23.02 -4.38
C PHE A 198 10.14 -23.46 -2.95
N GLU A 199 11.43 -23.43 -2.60
CA GLU A 199 11.86 -23.61 -1.21
C GLU A 199 11.47 -22.39 -0.37
N PRO A 200 10.94 -22.55 0.86
CA PRO A 200 10.67 -21.44 1.75
C PRO A 200 11.90 -20.58 2.04
N ASP A 201 11.68 -19.27 2.21
CA ASP A 201 12.71 -18.25 2.43
C ASP A 201 13.73 -18.11 1.28
N THR A 202 13.37 -18.54 0.06
CA THR A 202 14.13 -18.28 -1.17
C THR A 202 13.49 -17.17 -2.02
N GLU A 203 14.29 -16.59 -2.92
CA GLU A 203 13.87 -15.49 -3.79
C GLU A 203 13.24 -16.00 -5.09
N ALA A 204 12.03 -15.54 -5.36
CA ALA A 204 11.33 -15.76 -6.62
C ALA A 204 11.22 -14.45 -7.40
N TYR A 205 11.36 -14.55 -8.71
CA TYR A 205 11.20 -13.47 -9.66
C TYR A 205 9.82 -13.56 -10.33
N ALA A 206 9.18 -12.41 -10.51
CA ALA A 206 7.99 -12.27 -11.33
C ALA A 206 7.98 -10.89 -11.99
N ARG A 207 7.40 -10.82 -13.19
CA ARG A 207 7.09 -9.54 -13.83
C ARG A 207 5.61 -9.22 -13.59
N VAL A 208 5.34 -8.17 -12.83
CA VAL A 208 3.99 -7.81 -12.36
C VAL A 208 3.74 -6.36 -12.72
N ASP A 209 2.64 -6.08 -13.43
CA ASP A 209 2.32 -4.74 -13.94
C ASP A 209 3.48 -4.14 -14.76
N ASP A 210 4.05 -4.96 -15.64
CA ASP A 210 5.24 -4.70 -16.46
C ASP A 210 6.53 -4.38 -15.69
N GLN A 211 6.51 -4.46 -14.36
CA GLN A 211 7.65 -4.23 -13.48
C GLN A 211 8.33 -5.54 -13.07
N ASP A 212 9.65 -5.58 -13.20
CA ASP A 212 10.47 -6.64 -12.64
C ASP A 212 10.40 -6.58 -11.11
N ARG A 213 10.18 -7.73 -10.46
CA ARG A 213 10.05 -7.79 -9.00
C ARG A 213 10.66 -9.06 -8.42
N LEU A 214 11.24 -8.90 -7.23
CA LEU A 214 11.65 -10.01 -6.38
C LEU A 214 10.69 -10.15 -5.20
N PHE A 215 10.44 -11.41 -4.84
CA PHE A 215 9.63 -11.77 -3.69
C PHE A 215 10.31 -12.87 -2.89
N LEU A 216 10.12 -12.83 -1.57
CA LEU A 216 10.57 -13.88 -0.66
C LEU A 216 9.47 -14.92 -0.47
N VAL A 217 9.70 -16.15 -0.93
CA VAL A 217 8.75 -17.26 -0.81
C VAL A 217 8.54 -17.59 0.67
N LYS A 218 7.28 -17.71 1.11
CA LYS A 218 6.97 -18.14 2.49
C LYS A 218 6.24 -19.47 2.57
N ASN A 219 5.36 -19.74 1.62
CA ASN A 219 4.61 -20.98 1.59
C ASN A 219 4.18 -21.31 0.16
N ALA A 220 4.19 -22.59 -0.18
CA ALA A 220 3.79 -23.11 -1.49
C ALA A 220 2.95 -24.37 -1.27
N ARG A 221 1.71 -24.39 -1.78
CA ARG A 221 0.79 -25.52 -1.56
C ARG A 221 -0.22 -25.66 -2.70
N TYR A 222 -0.69 -26.88 -2.92
CA TYR A 222 -1.89 -27.12 -3.73
C TYR A 222 -3.15 -26.90 -2.89
N GLU A 223 -4.14 -26.25 -3.48
CA GLU A 223 -5.41 -25.94 -2.84
C GLU A 223 -6.56 -26.34 -3.79
N PRO A 224 -7.43 -27.27 -3.40
CA PRO A 224 -8.60 -27.62 -4.20
C PRO A 224 -9.62 -26.49 -4.17
N ARG A 225 -10.25 -26.22 -5.31
CA ARG A 225 -11.31 -25.23 -5.49
C ARG A 225 -12.68 -25.89 -5.40
N SER A 226 -13.71 -25.07 -5.20
CA SER A 226 -15.10 -25.52 -5.11
C SER A 226 -15.64 -26.13 -6.40
N ASP A 227 -15.04 -25.81 -7.55
CA ASP A 227 -15.36 -26.35 -8.86
C ASP A 227 -14.67 -27.70 -9.16
N GLY A 228 -13.87 -28.22 -8.21
CA GLY A 228 -13.13 -29.46 -8.37
C GLY A 228 -11.73 -29.29 -8.98
N SER A 229 -11.38 -28.11 -9.48
CA SER A 229 -10.02 -27.82 -9.96
C SER A 229 -9.02 -27.72 -8.80
N VAL A 230 -7.75 -27.99 -9.07
CA VAL A 230 -6.66 -27.76 -8.10
C VAL A 230 -5.83 -26.59 -8.59
N VAL A 231 -5.53 -25.65 -7.69
CA VAL A 231 -4.61 -24.54 -7.98
C VAL A 231 -3.37 -24.66 -7.12
N PHE A 232 -2.25 -24.18 -7.64
CA PHE A 232 -1.03 -24.02 -6.86
C PHE A 232 -0.94 -22.59 -6.32
N MET A 233 -0.93 -22.49 -5.00
CA MET A 233 -0.93 -21.23 -4.25
C MET A 233 0.45 -20.95 -3.70
N LEU A 234 1.09 -19.88 -4.20
CA LEU A 234 2.39 -19.43 -3.76
C LEU A 234 2.28 -18.12 -2.99
N LYS A 235 2.47 -18.17 -1.67
CA LYS A 235 2.48 -16.99 -0.81
C LYS A 235 3.89 -16.45 -0.67
N CYS A 236 4.07 -15.22 -1.11
CA CYS A 236 5.34 -14.52 -1.03
C CYS A 236 5.22 -13.23 -0.21
N GLN A 237 6.38 -12.68 0.16
CA GLN A 237 6.51 -11.41 0.86
C GLN A 237 7.44 -10.46 0.12
N PHE A 238 7.22 -9.17 0.32
CA PHE A 238 8.02 -8.08 -0.23
C PHE A 238 8.03 -6.92 0.77
N VAL A 239 8.95 -5.96 0.59
CA VAL A 239 9.07 -4.78 1.45
C VAL A 239 8.14 -3.68 0.95
N ASP A 240 7.36 -3.11 1.85
CA ASP A 240 6.43 -2.01 1.59
C ASP A 240 6.42 -1.03 2.79
N THR A 241 5.77 0.12 2.65
CA THR A 241 5.79 1.21 3.64
C THR A 241 4.41 1.81 3.87
N ASP A 242 4.12 2.22 5.10
CA ASP A 242 2.98 3.08 5.43
C ASP A 242 3.36 4.57 5.45
N GLY A 243 4.50 4.93 4.87
CA GLY A 243 5.07 6.28 4.88
C GLY A 243 5.92 6.60 6.12
N ILE A 244 5.79 5.82 7.19
CA ILE A 244 6.56 5.99 8.44
C ILE A 244 7.56 4.84 8.61
N ARG A 245 7.15 3.60 8.35
CA ARG A 245 7.92 2.39 8.65
C ARG A 245 7.90 1.41 7.48
N PHE A 246 9.08 0.91 7.14
CA PHE A 246 9.22 -0.22 6.23
C PHE A 246 8.84 -1.53 6.91
N ARG A 247 8.06 -2.35 6.22
CA ARG A 247 7.46 -3.58 6.71
C ARG A 247 7.26 -4.59 5.59
N LEU A 248 6.96 -5.84 5.96
CA LEU A 248 6.69 -6.91 5.01
C LEU A 248 5.20 -6.95 4.65
N ALA A 249 4.90 -6.74 3.37
CA ALA A 249 3.61 -7.05 2.78
C ALA A 249 3.59 -8.51 2.27
N SER A 250 2.43 -9.01 1.87
CA SER A 250 2.30 -10.35 1.29
C SER A 250 1.53 -10.30 -0.02
N LYS A 251 1.99 -11.05 -1.02
CA LYS A 251 1.28 -11.28 -2.28
C LYS A 251 1.11 -12.78 -2.45
N VAL A 252 -0.03 -13.19 -3.01
CA VAL A 252 -0.29 -14.59 -3.34
C VAL A 252 -0.35 -14.68 -4.86
N PHE A 253 0.40 -15.63 -5.41
CA PHE A 253 0.34 -16.00 -6.80
C PHE A 253 -0.46 -17.30 -6.91
N GLU A 254 -1.38 -17.33 -7.86
CA GLU A 254 -2.18 -18.50 -8.17
C GLU A 254 -1.72 -19.03 -9.53
N VAL A 255 -1.32 -20.30 -9.59
CA VAL A 255 -1.01 -20.99 -10.84
C VAL A 255 -2.10 -22.02 -11.06
N HIS A 256 -2.82 -21.89 -12.16
CA HIS A 256 -3.86 -22.83 -12.56
C HIS A 256 -3.25 -24.13 -13.07
N MET A 257 -4.02 -25.22 -12.96
CA MET A 257 -3.62 -26.52 -13.50
C MET A 257 -3.34 -26.43 -15.00
N PHE A 258 -2.31 -27.13 -15.45
CA PHE A 258 -1.95 -27.29 -16.84
C PHE A 258 -1.51 -28.75 -17.06
N ASP A 259 -1.86 -29.31 -18.21
CA ASP A 259 -1.74 -30.76 -18.46
C ASP A 259 -0.34 -31.17 -18.97
N ASP A 260 0.36 -30.27 -19.66
CA ASP A 260 1.64 -30.54 -20.32
C ASP A 260 2.86 -30.06 -19.51
N LEU A 261 4.06 -30.32 -20.03
CA LEU A 261 5.28 -29.72 -19.50
C LEU A 261 5.37 -28.25 -19.94
N LEU A 262 5.51 -27.35 -18.97
CA LEU A 262 5.66 -25.92 -19.22
C LEU A 262 7.12 -25.49 -19.02
N PRO A 263 7.70 -24.66 -19.90
CA PRO A 263 8.97 -24.00 -19.61
C PRO A 263 8.88 -23.21 -18.30
N ILE A 264 9.87 -23.38 -17.40
CA ILE A 264 9.84 -22.75 -16.07
C ILE A 264 9.70 -21.22 -16.16
N ARG A 265 10.24 -20.62 -17.22
CA ARG A 265 10.23 -19.16 -17.45
C ARG A 265 8.91 -18.61 -17.96
N GLU A 266 8.00 -19.47 -18.42
CA GLU A 266 6.64 -19.08 -18.82
C GLU A 266 5.68 -19.03 -17.62
N LEU A 267 6.11 -19.53 -16.46
CA LEU A 267 5.38 -19.33 -15.22
C LEU A 267 5.32 -17.84 -14.87
N ALA A 268 4.17 -17.40 -14.36
CA ALA A 268 3.98 -16.04 -13.86
C ALA A 268 4.96 -15.65 -12.73
N ILE A 269 5.52 -16.66 -12.04
CA ILE A 269 6.55 -16.52 -11.02
C ILE A 269 7.44 -17.77 -11.03
N TYR A 270 8.74 -17.58 -10.86
CA TYR A 270 9.71 -18.69 -10.80
C TYR A 270 10.95 -18.34 -9.98
N PRO A 271 11.79 -19.30 -9.57
CA PRO A 271 12.99 -19.02 -8.78
C PRO A 271 13.95 -18.04 -9.48
N SER A 272 14.34 -16.99 -8.76
CA SER A 272 15.16 -15.90 -9.32
C SER A 272 16.49 -16.40 -9.92
N ASN A 273 17.12 -17.40 -9.31
CA ASN A 273 18.38 -17.98 -9.78
C ASN A 273 18.31 -18.63 -11.17
N LEU A 274 17.12 -18.84 -11.75
CA LEU A 274 16.92 -19.40 -13.09
C LEU A 274 16.79 -18.33 -14.19
N HIS A 275 16.70 -17.05 -13.81
CA HIS A 275 16.55 -15.96 -14.77
C HIS A 275 17.93 -15.50 -15.31
N PRO A 276 18.15 -15.50 -16.64
CA PRO A 276 19.47 -15.27 -17.25
C PRO A 276 20.02 -13.85 -17.01
N GLY A 277 19.15 -12.86 -16.87
CA GLY A 277 19.49 -11.45 -16.62
C GLY A 277 19.49 -10.98 -15.16
N MET A 278 19.47 -11.88 -14.16
CA MET A 278 19.23 -11.43 -12.77
C MET A 278 20.23 -10.42 -12.22
N LYS A 279 21.49 -10.47 -12.66
CA LYS A 279 22.50 -9.55 -12.16
C LYS A 279 22.11 -8.09 -12.45
N LYS A 280 21.73 -7.82 -13.71
CA LYS A 280 21.27 -6.49 -14.15
C LYS A 280 19.95 -6.10 -13.48
N ILE A 281 19.02 -7.03 -13.35
CA ILE A 281 17.73 -6.78 -12.69
C ILE A 281 17.96 -6.40 -11.22
N ARG A 282 18.82 -7.10 -10.49
CA ARG A 282 19.13 -6.75 -9.09
C ARG A 282 19.71 -5.35 -8.94
N GLU A 283 20.63 -4.95 -9.83
CA GLU A 283 21.19 -3.58 -9.83
C GLU A 283 20.09 -2.53 -10.02
N GLN A 284 19.14 -2.78 -10.93
CA GLN A 284 17.97 -1.90 -11.15
C GLN A 284 17.04 -1.88 -9.94
N LEU A 285 16.73 -3.04 -9.36
CA LEU A 285 15.87 -3.17 -8.18
C LEU A 285 16.48 -2.49 -6.95
N GLU A 286 17.79 -2.60 -6.75
CA GLU A 286 18.48 -1.91 -5.66
C GLU A 286 18.43 -0.39 -5.85
N ALA A 287 18.67 0.10 -7.07
CA ALA A 287 18.57 1.53 -7.38
C ALA A 287 17.14 2.07 -7.13
N ARG A 288 16.12 1.37 -7.60
CA ARG A 288 14.72 1.70 -7.33
C ARG A 288 14.38 1.62 -5.84
N GLY A 289 14.91 0.62 -5.14
CA GLY A 289 14.75 0.46 -3.70
C GLY A 289 15.37 1.60 -2.88
N LYS A 290 16.46 2.22 -3.37
CA LYS A 290 17.03 3.45 -2.78
C LYS A 290 16.08 4.64 -2.95
N LEU A 291 15.44 4.79 -4.12
CA LEU A 291 14.41 5.82 -4.33
C LEU A 291 13.19 5.58 -3.44
N PHE A 292 12.71 4.34 -3.35
CA PHE A 292 11.62 3.95 -2.44
C PHE A 292 11.91 4.34 -0.99
N GLU A 293 13.15 4.08 -0.54
CA GLU A 293 13.60 4.47 0.79
C GLU A 293 13.68 5.99 0.96
N GLY A 294 14.20 6.69 -0.04
CA GLY A 294 14.31 8.15 -0.08
C GLY A 294 12.97 8.87 -0.05
N TYR A 295 11.90 8.25 -0.55
CA TYR A 295 10.54 8.79 -0.51
C TYR A 295 9.80 8.58 0.82
N LYS A 296 10.50 8.20 1.89
CA LYS A 296 9.95 8.24 3.25
C LYS A 296 9.60 9.69 3.63
N GLY A 297 8.49 9.88 4.35
CA GLY A 297 7.95 11.21 4.63
C GLY A 297 7.04 11.69 3.50
N PHE A 298 7.03 13.00 3.25
CA PHE A 298 6.29 13.58 2.13
C PHE A 298 7.23 14.27 1.14
N HIS A 299 6.91 14.18 -0.15
CA HIS A 299 7.73 14.73 -1.24
C HIS A 299 6.85 15.33 -2.33
N TYR A 300 7.20 16.53 -2.80
CA TYR A 300 6.57 17.13 -3.97
C TYR A 300 7.38 16.82 -5.22
N LYS A 301 6.76 16.17 -6.22
CA LYS A 301 7.44 15.62 -7.40
C LYS A 301 6.62 15.81 -8.68
N GLY A 302 7.32 15.80 -9.80
CA GLY A 302 6.71 15.61 -11.11
C GLY A 302 6.38 14.13 -11.35
N TYR A 303 5.41 13.87 -12.22
CA TYR A 303 5.02 12.50 -12.57
C TYR A 303 4.56 12.40 -14.02
N SER A 304 5.10 11.43 -14.75
CA SER A 304 4.65 11.08 -16.10
C SER A 304 4.61 9.57 -16.25
N GLY A 305 3.43 8.98 -16.10
CA GLY A 305 3.27 7.53 -16.06
C GLY A 305 1.88 7.11 -15.62
N MET A 306 1.77 5.82 -15.30
CA MET A 306 0.50 5.20 -14.96
C MET A 306 0.14 5.42 -13.49
N PHE A 307 -1.04 5.97 -13.22
CA PHE A 307 -1.57 6.20 -11.88
C PHE A 307 -2.69 5.21 -11.57
N GLU A 308 -2.60 4.52 -10.43
CA GLU A 308 -3.62 3.57 -9.98
C GLU A 308 -4.37 4.12 -8.77
N PHE A 309 -5.71 4.12 -8.81
CA PHE A 309 -6.54 4.61 -7.72
C PHE A 309 -7.85 3.81 -7.60
N GLY A 310 -8.60 4.03 -6.51
CA GLY A 310 -9.84 3.32 -6.23
C GLY A 310 -9.68 2.20 -5.19
N HIS A 311 -10.81 1.62 -4.78
CA HIS A 311 -10.86 0.62 -3.71
C HIS A 311 -11.25 -0.74 -4.27
N GLY A 312 -10.49 -1.77 -3.91
CA GLY A 312 -10.67 -3.16 -4.34
C GLY A 312 -11.98 -3.82 -3.87
N ASP A 313 -12.88 -3.08 -3.23
CA ASP A 313 -14.19 -3.57 -2.85
C ASP A 313 -15.20 -3.16 -3.95
N PHE A 314 -15.51 -4.12 -4.82
CA PHE A 314 -16.52 -4.13 -5.89
C PHE A 314 -16.27 -3.34 -7.18
N LYS A 315 -15.51 -2.21 -7.17
CA LYS A 315 -15.28 -1.41 -8.40
C LYS A 315 -13.95 -1.68 -9.14
N GLY A 316 -13.04 -2.44 -8.53
CA GLY A 316 -11.72 -2.72 -9.10
C GLY A 316 -10.75 -1.54 -8.96
N VAL A 317 -9.49 -1.78 -9.34
CA VAL A 317 -8.45 -0.74 -9.40
C VAL A 317 -8.62 0.02 -10.71
N GLU A 318 -8.84 1.33 -10.63
CA GLU A 318 -8.86 2.22 -11.80
C GLU A 318 -7.44 2.66 -12.14
N ARG A 319 -7.24 2.93 -13.44
CA ARG A 319 -5.93 3.09 -14.04
C ARG A 319 -5.99 4.29 -15.00
N ARG A 320 -5.11 5.27 -14.83
CA ARG A 320 -5.07 6.50 -15.65
C ARG A 320 -3.64 6.87 -16.02
N GLN A 321 -3.41 7.21 -17.29
CA GLN A 321 -2.15 7.82 -17.71
C GLN A 321 -2.12 9.30 -17.29
N ILE A 322 -1.04 9.71 -16.64
CA ILE A 322 -0.74 11.12 -16.33
C ILE A 322 0.46 11.54 -17.19
N GLU A 323 0.34 12.68 -17.84
CA GLU A 323 1.40 13.32 -18.61
C GLU A 323 1.76 14.65 -17.94
N HIS A 324 3.02 14.82 -17.55
CA HIS A 324 3.54 16.05 -16.93
C HIS A 324 2.73 16.53 -15.71
N GLY A 325 2.29 15.60 -14.87
CA GLY A 325 1.53 15.89 -13.65
C GLY A 325 2.40 16.29 -12.46
N ARG A 326 1.75 16.85 -11.43
CA ARG A 326 2.37 17.23 -10.15
C ARG A 326 1.72 16.45 -9.03
N ILE A 327 2.53 15.72 -8.26
CA ILE A 327 2.06 14.78 -7.24
C ILE A 327 2.71 15.06 -5.89
N ILE A 328 2.03 14.65 -4.82
CA ILE A 328 2.59 14.57 -3.48
C ILE A 328 2.73 13.10 -3.10
N ILE A 329 3.96 12.62 -2.93
CA ILE A 329 4.18 11.31 -2.32
C ILE A 329 4.01 11.50 -0.82
N ASP A 330 3.06 10.81 -0.18
CA ASP A 330 2.80 10.89 1.26
C ASP A 330 2.07 9.63 1.72
N GLY A 331 2.85 8.60 2.04
CA GLY A 331 2.30 7.31 2.46
C GLY A 331 1.54 7.36 3.79
N GLU A 332 1.93 8.27 4.69
CA GLU A 332 1.29 8.39 6.00
C GLU A 332 -0.13 8.96 5.85
N SER A 333 -0.25 10.09 5.15
CA SER A 333 -1.55 10.73 4.94
C SER A 333 -2.45 9.84 4.07
N TYR A 334 -1.88 9.13 3.08
CA TYR A 334 -2.62 8.09 2.35
C TYR A 334 -3.22 7.07 3.32
N CYS A 335 -2.44 6.51 4.24
CA CYS A 335 -2.95 5.50 5.18
C CYS A 335 -3.99 6.07 6.17
N ARG A 336 -3.95 7.37 6.44
CA ARG A 336 -4.91 8.06 7.30
C ARG A 336 -6.24 8.31 6.60
N TYR A 337 -6.21 8.86 5.39
CA TYR A 337 -7.41 9.25 4.64
C TYR A 337 -8.01 8.08 3.84
N GLU A 338 -7.17 7.15 3.36
CA GLU A 338 -7.56 5.93 2.63
C GLU A 338 -7.38 4.67 3.48
N TYR A 339 -7.88 4.69 4.72
CA TYR A 339 -7.68 3.60 5.69
C TYR A 339 -8.08 2.21 5.16
N GLN A 340 -9.13 2.14 4.31
CA GLN A 340 -9.57 0.86 3.71
C GLN A 340 -8.56 0.29 2.72
N ALA A 341 -7.79 1.16 2.05
CA ALA A 341 -6.76 0.79 1.09
C ALA A 341 -5.34 0.77 1.70
N ALA A 342 -5.22 0.96 3.02
CA ALA A 342 -3.94 0.93 3.72
C ALA A 342 -3.30 -0.48 3.67
N PRO A 343 -1.97 -0.58 3.49
CA PRO A 343 -1.31 -1.87 3.35
C PRO A 343 -1.35 -2.70 4.64
N ARG A 344 -1.57 -4.01 4.51
CA ARG A 344 -1.46 -4.97 5.62
C ARG A 344 0.00 -5.36 5.84
N LEU A 345 0.65 -4.69 6.78
CA LEU A 345 2.10 -4.75 7.00
C LEU A 345 2.50 -5.56 8.24
N LYS A 346 3.54 -6.40 8.12
CA LYS A 346 4.17 -7.14 9.23
C LYS A 346 5.57 -6.59 9.55
N LYS A 347 6.04 -6.70 10.79
CA LYS A 347 7.41 -6.22 11.15
C LYS A 347 8.48 -6.86 10.25
N LEU A 348 9.47 -6.07 9.83
CA LEU A 348 10.68 -6.59 9.19
C LEU A 348 11.38 -7.56 10.14
N ARG A 349 11.86 -8.70 9.64
CA ARG A 349 12.74 -9.58 10.40
C ARG A 349 14.15 -8.95 10.42
N ASP A 350 14.73 -8.83 11.60
CA ASP A 350 16.13 -8.47 11.79
C ASP A 350 16.97 -9.74 12.06
N PRO A 351 17.87 -10.15 11.16
CA PRO A 351 18.72 -11.32 11.35
C PRO A 351 19.61 -11.26 12.59
N LYS A 352 19.98 -10.05 13.07
CA LYS A 352 20.83 -9.88 14.27
C LYS A 352 20.04 -10.06 15.58
N ALA A 353 18.79 -9.62 15.61
CA ALA A 353 17.95 -9.69 16.81
C ALA A 353 17.53 -11.12 17.20
N GLU A 354 17.50 -12.07 16.25
CA GLU A 354 17.21 -13.48 16.53
C GLU A 354 18.38 -14.18 17.24
N LYS A 355 19.63 -13.84 16.93
CA LYS A 355 20.80 -14.39 17.63
C LYS A 355 20.84 -13.96 19.10
N GLU A 356 20.44 -12.73 19.42
CA GLU A 356 20.35 -12.25 20.81
C GLU A 356 19.16 -12.84 21.58
N LYS A 357 17.99 -12.98 20.94
CA LYS A 357 16.81 -13.57 21.58
C LYS A 357 16.98 -15.04 21.93
N LEU A 358 17.71 -15.80 21.09
CA LEU A 358 18.02 -17.21 21.38
C LEU A 358 19.00 -17.36 22.57
N GLY A 359 19.82 -16.34 22.82
CA GLY A 359 20.75 -16.29 23.97
C GLY A 359 20.09 -15.93 25.31
N SER A 360 19.05 -15.09 25.33
CA SER A 360 18.48 -14.56 26.59
C SER A 360 17.35 -15.39 27.22
N LEU A 361 16.90 -16.47 26.57
CA LEU A 361 15.82 -17.33 27.10
C LEU A 361 16.24 -18.28 28.23
N LYS A 362 17.47 -18.21 28.72
CA LYS A 362 17.87 -18.84 29.99
C LYS A 362 17.69 -17.86 31.16
N GLY A 363 16.49 -17.86 31.73
CA GLY A 363 16.30 -17.50 33.13
C GLY A 363 15.38 -16.31 33.42
N ARG A 364 14.09 -16.60 33.63
CA ARG A 364 13.27 -16.04 34.74
C ARG A 364 11.84 -16.58 34.66
N VAL A 365 11.58 -17.68 35.37
CA VAL A 365 10.23 -17.99 35.82
C VAL A 365 10.06 -17.33 37.19
N LYS A 366 9.33 -16.21 37.25
CA LYS A 366 8.75 -15.73 38.52
C LYS A 366 7.24 -15.83 38.40
N GLY A 367 6.69 -16.74 39.19
CA GLY A 367 5.25 -16.94 39.30
C GLY A 367 4.56 -15.77 39.99
N ARG A 368 3.29 -15.57 39.64
CA ARG A 368 2.29 -14.99 40.53
C ARG A 368 0.98 -15.77 40.39
N ARG A 369 0.46 -16.16 41.55
CA ARG A 369 -0.81 -16.85 41.77
C ARG A 369 -1.97 -15.83 41.79
N GLY A 370 -3.10 -16.23 41.21
CA GLY A 370 -4.45 -16.14 41.77
C GLY A 370 -5.19 -14.79 41.77
N SER A 371 -6.36 -14.73 41.12
CA SER A 371 -7.67 -14.79 41.80
C SER A 371 -8.85 -14.39 40.88
N TYR A 372 -9.90 -15.22 40.93
CA TYR A 372 -11.33 -15.14 40.55
C TYR A 372 -11.92 -13.75 40.20
N GLY A 373 -12.88 -13.52 39.32
CA GLY A 373 -13.81 -14.32 38.49
C GLY A 373 -14.84 -13.34 37.88
N LEU A 374 -15.59 -13.72 36.83
CA LEU A 374 -16.92 -13.21 36.39
C LEU A 374 -17.25 -13.79 34.98
N PRO A 375 -18.54 -13.84 34.57
CA PRO A 375 -19.13 -15.02 33.95
C PRO A 375 -19.12 -15.03 32.42
N TYR A 376 -19.20 -16.26 31.91
CA TYR A 376 -19.29 -16.61 30.50
C TYR A 376 -20.52 -15.97 29.82
N SER A 377 -20.27 -15.15 28.79
CA SER A 377 -21.27 -14.75 27.79
C SER A 377 -20.84 -15.27 26.42
N PRO A 378 -21.73 -15.88 25.63
CA PRO A 378 -21.38 -16.46 24.34
C PRO A 378 -20.97 -15.36 23.33
N PRO A 379 -20.01 -15.64 22.41
CA PRO A 379 -19.49 -14.62 21.51
C PRO A 379 -20.55 -14.21 20.49
N ARG A 380 -21.15 -13.03 20.69
CA ARG A 380 -21.83 -12.30 19.61
C ARG A 380 -20.75 -11.87 18.61
N ARG A 381 -20.97 -12.18 17.32
CA ARG A 381 -20.14 -11.71 16.18
C ARG A 381 -19.99 -10.19 16.25
N GLY A 382 -18.86 -9.74 16.79
CA GLY A 382 -18.53 -8.33 16.97
C GLY A 382 -17.58 -7.86 15.88
N ARG A 383 -18.03 -6.85 15.12
CA ARG A 383 -17.15 -5.89 14.43
C ARG A 383 -16.09 -5.42 15.41
N MET A 384 -14.81 -5.62 15.08
CA MET A 384 -13.72 -5.08 15.86
C MET A 384 -13.68 -3.56 15.63
N ARG A 385 -14.16 -2.81 16.63
CA ARG A 385 -14.03 -1.36 16.73
C ARG A 385 -12.60 -1.09 17.21
N TYR A 386 -11.79 -0.42 16.38
CA TYR A 386 -10.47 0.04 16.79
C TYR A 386 -10.66 1.12 17.86
N VAL A 387 -10.07 0.92 19.04
CA VAL A 387 -9.97 1.94 20.07
C VAL A 387 -8.56 2.51 19.96
N GLU A 388 -8.47 3.79 19.59
CA GLU A 388 -7.25 4.57 19.68
C GLU A 388 -6.73 4.54 21.12
N SER A 389 -5.53 4.02 21.32
CA SER A 389 -4.72 4.39 22.48
C SER A 389 -3.57 5.25 21.99
N ALA A 390 -3.74 6.56 22.14
CA ALA A 390 -2.63 7.49 22.18
C ALA A 390 -1.73 7.12 23.35
N THR A 391 -0.55 6.57 23.05
CA THR A 391 0.58 6.56 23.97
C THR A 391 1.76 7.24 23.28
N ALA A 392 1.87 8.55 23.56
CA ALA A 392 3.16 9.22 23.54
C ALA A 392 4.08 8.51 24.54
N GLY A 393 5.21 7.98 24.08
CA GLY A 393 6.20 7.33 24.93
C GLY A 393 7.08 6.34 24.17
N LEU A 394 8.32 6.76 23.93
CA LEU A 394 9.45 6.00 23.39
C LEU A 394 9.51 5.85 21.86
N ALA A 395 9.88 6.96 21.23
CA ALA A 395 10.74 6.92 20.06
C ALA A 395 11.99 6.11 20.39
N ASN A 396 12.09 4.86 19.88
CA ASN A 396 13.31 4.06 19.77
C ASN A 396 13.01 2.76 18.97
N GLU A 397 12.51 2.90 17.74
CA GLU A 397 12.65 1.94 16.62
C GLU A 397 12.53 2.69 15.26
N ALA A 398 12.71 4.01 15.27
CA ALA A 398 12.83 4.81 14.05
C ALA A 398 14.27 4.67 13.54
N ASP A 399 14.42 4.47 12.23
CA ASP A 399 15.67 4.51 11.46
C ASP A 399 16.53 3.25 11.47
N LYS A 400 15.97 2.12 11.01
CA LYS A 400 16.80 1.16 10.27
C LYS A 400 16.66 1.46 8.79
N GLU A 401 17.75 1.92 8.18
CA GLU A 401 17.92 1.89 6.74
C GLU A 401 17.71 0.46 6.24
N LEU A 402 17.10 0.33 5.07
CA LEU A 402 16.90 -0.96 4.42
C LEU A 402 18.27 -1.54 4.03
N THR A 403 18.46 -2.83 4.29
CA THR A 403 19.63 -3.55 3.75
C THR A 403 19.53 -3.65 2.23
N ALA A 404 20.65 -3.89 1.52
CA ALA A 404 20.64 -4.07 0.06
C ALA A 404 19.60 -5.10 -0.40
N ASN A 405 19.58 -6.29 0.22
CA ASN A 405 18.58 -7.33 -0.10
C ASN A 405 17.13 -6.89 0.20
N GLN A 406 16.91 -6.04 1.20
CA GLN A 406 15.56 -5.50 1.47
C GLN A 406 15.15 -4.46 0.43
N ARG A 407 16.09 -3.65 -0.08
CA ARG A 407 15.85 -2.71 -1.18
C ARG A 407 15.47 -3.44 -2.47
N GLU A 408 16.13 -4.56 -2.77
CA GLU A 408 15.77 -5.41 -3.92
C GLU A 408 14.33 -5.97 -3.85
N LEU A 409 13.81 -6.18 -2.63
CA LEU A 409 12.45 -6.65 -2.36
C LEU A 409 11.42 -5.51 -2.25
N ALA A 410 11.80 -4.25 -2.46
CA ALA A 410 10.91 -3.11 -2.28
C ALA A 410 9.77 -3.08 -3.30
N SER A 411 8.65 -2.49 -2.90
CA SER A 411 7.53 -2.17 -3.79
C SER A 411 8.00 -1.27 -4.95
N PRO A 412 7.55 -1.51 -6.19
CA PRO A 412 7.84 -0.62 -7.32
C PRO A 412 7.02 0.68 -7.29
N MET A 413 6.05 0.76 -6.38
CA MET A 413 5.10 1.88 -6.29
C MET A 413 5.14 2.55 -4.92
N VAL A 414 4.89 3.85 -4.92
CA VAL A 414 4.71 4.70 -3.74
C VAL A 414 3.27 5.23 -3.65
N ARG A 415 2.84 5.54 -2.43
CA ARG A 415 1.52 6.09 -2.14
C ARG A 415 1.57 7.62 -2.15
N GLY A 416 0.61 8.23 -2.81
CA GLY A 416 0.58 9.69 -2.92
C GLY A 416 -0.77 10.23 -3.37
N PHE A 417 -0.77 11.53 -3.62
CA PHE A 417 -1.91 12.32 -4.03
C PHE A 417 -1.61 13.01 -5.36
N ASP A 418 -2.48 12.85 -6.35
CA ASP A 418 -2.44 13.64 -7.59
C ASP A 418 -3.16 14.97 -7.36
N LEU A 419 -2.44 16.09 -7.48
CA LEU A 419 -2.99 17.43 -7.24
C LEU A 419 -4.01 17.84 -8.31
N THR A 420 -3.96 17.24 -9.49
CA THR A 420 -4.86 17.59 -10.60
C THR A 420 -6.23 16.94 -10.42
N SER A 421 -6.26 15.60 -10.28
CA SER A 421 -7.51 14.86 -10.08
C SER A 421 -8.00 14.85 -8.64
N LYS A 422 -7.15 15.28 -7.69
CA LYS A 422 -7.43 15.31 -6.24
C LYS A 422 -7.74 13.94 -5.67
N LYS A 423 -7.02 12.92 -6.15
CA LYS A 423 -7.20 11.53 -5.74
C LYS A 423 -5.94 10.97 -5.11
N TRP A 424 -6.13 10.18 -4.07
CA TRP A 424 -5.12 9.30 -3.52
C TRP A 424 -4.95 8.05 -4.39
N GLY A 425 -3.71 7.56 -4.49
CA GLY A 425 -3.43 6.32 -5.21
C GLY A 425 -1.95 5.91 -5.18
N LEU A 426 -1.58 5.06 -6.12
CA LEU A 426 -0.25 4.50 -6.29
C LEU A 426 0.42 5.03 -7.56
N PHE A 427 1.71 5.35 -7.43
CA PHE A 427 2.55 5.89 -8.49
C PHE A 427 3.77 5.00 -8.66
N PHE A 428 4.15 4.70 -9.91
CA PHE A 428 5.38 3.96 -10.18
C PHE A 428 6.59 4.83 -9.92
N ILE A 429 7.53 4.32 -9.13
CA ILE A 429 8.74 5.07 -8.72
C ILE A 429 9.56 5.48 -9.93
N ASP A 430 9.63 4.62 -10.95
CA ASP A 430 10.43 4.83 -12.16
C ASP A 430 9.85 5.96 -13.05
N SER A 431 8.63 6.42 -12.78
CA SER A 431 7.93 7.51 -13.49
C SER A 431 7.90 8.83 -12.71
N VAL A 432 8.56 8.88 -11.53
CA VAL A 432 8.67 10.07 -10.70
C VAL A 432 9.85 10.92 -11.16
N THR A 433 9.64 12.22 -11.31
CA THR A 433 10.68 13.20 -11.69
C THR A 433 10.76 14.34 -10.69
N GLU A 434 11.80 15.17 -10.77
CA GLU A 434 11.79 16.45 -10.08
C GLU A 434 10.76 17.40 -10.73
N VAL A 435 10.27 18.35 -9.94
CA VAL A 435 9.36 19.38 -10.45
C VAL A 435 10.16 20.40 -11.26
N GLU A 436 9.73 20.63 -12.49
CA GLU A 436 10.20 21.73 -13.32
C GLU A 436 9.45 23.01 -12.93
N TRP A 437 10.18 23.96 -12.35
CA TRP A 437 9.65 25.22 -11.84
C TRP A 437 9.79 26.33 -12.88
N ASN A 438 8.76 27.17 -13.02
CA ASN A 438 8.83 28.36 -13.86
C ASN A 438 9.23 29.59 -13.03
N GLU A 439 10.54 29.82 -12.89
CA GLU A 439 11.09 30.93 -12.09
C GLU A 439 10.67 32.31 -12.64
N GLY A 440 10.39 32.41 -13.94
CA GLY A 440 9.95 33.66 -14.59
C GLY A 440 8.44 33.92 -14.54
N ALA A 441 7.64 33.00 -14.00
CA ALA A 441 6.18 33.11 -14.00
C ALA A 441 5.68 34.38 -13.28
N PHE A 442 6.27 34.67 -12.12
CA PHE A 442 5.88 35.80 -11.29
C PHE A 442 6.25 37.16 -11.91
N ASP A 443 7.39 37.26 -12.57
CA ASP A 443 7.83 38.51 -13.20
C ASP A 443 6.96 38.88 -14.41
N GLN A 444 6.47 37.87 -15.14
CA GLN A 444 5.60 38.04 -16.30
C GLN A 444 4.17 38.49 -15.95
N LEU A 445 3.76 38.33 -14.69
CA LEU A 445 2.43 38.70 -14.23
C LEU A 445 2.25 40.22 -14.28
N VAL A 446 1.12 40.70 -14.78
CA VAL A 446 0.79 42.14 -14.77
C VAL A 446 0.08 42.45 -13.46
N LEU A 447 0.81 43.10 -12.55
CA LEU A 447 0.31 43.60 -11.28
C LEU A 447 0.79 45.04 -11.10
N PRO A 448 0.03 45.92 -10.43
CA PRO A 448 0.53 47.24 -10.10
C PRO A 448 1.78 47.13 -9.20
N HIS A 449 2.72 48.06 -9.39
CA HIS A 449 4.10 47.97 -8.90
C HIS A 449 4.22 47.71 -7.38
N ASP A 450 3.36 48.36 -6.60
CA ASP A 450 3.40 48.24 -5.14
C ASP A 450 2.94 46.85 -4.66
N TYR A 451 1.99 46.22 -5.36
CA TYR A 451 1.51 44.89 -5.02
C TYR A 451 2.54 43.80 -5.30
N LYS A 452 3.31 43.89 -6.39
CA LYS A 452 4.40 42.94 -6.66
C LYS A 452 5.43 42.95 -5.54
N THR A 453 5.77 44.14 -5.05
CA THR A 453 6.75 44.32 -3.97
C THR A 453 6.24 43.73 -2.66
N ILE A 454 4.98 43.98 -2.30
CA ILE A 454 4.36 43.44 -1.09
C ILE A 454 4.27 41.90 -1.16
N VAL A 455 3.79 41.35 -2.28
CA VAL A 455 3.69 39.89 -2.45
C VAL A 455 5.07 39.24 -2.44
N ARG A 456 6.08 39.86 -3.06
CA ARG A 456 7.47 39.36 -3.04
C ARG A 456 8.07 39.38 -1.63
N ALA A 457 7.96 40.49 -0.91
CA ALA A 457 8.42 40.59 0.48
C ALA A 457 7.74 39.55 1.37
N PHE A 458 6.47 39.27 1.11
CA PHE A 458 5.72 38.22 1.79
C PHE A 458 6.26 36.81 1.48
N VAL A 459 6.46 36.50 0.21
CA VAL A 459 7.04 35.22 -0.25
C VAL A 459 8.42 35.01 0.39
N GLU A 460 9.28 36.03 0.38
CA GLU A 460 10.62 36.00 0.96
C GLU A 460 10.60 35.79 2.49
N ALA A 461 9.68 36.46 3.20
CA ALA A 461 9.52 36.29 4.64
C ALA A 461 9.09 34.86 5.03
N GLN A 462 8.18 34.26 4.26
CA GLN A 462 7.74 32.88 4.47
C GLN A 462 8.83 31.85 4.14
N MET A 463 9.64 32.09 3.09
CA MET A 463 10.75 31.21 2.72
C MET A 463 11.89 31.22 3.76
N SER A 464 12.08 32.35 4.46
CA SER A 464 13.20 32.55 5.38
C SER A 464 13.01 31.93 6.78
N SER A 465 11.90 31.21 7.01
CA SER A 465 11.57 30.56 8.30
C SER A 465 11.58 31.48 9.53
N ALA A 466 11.53 32.81 9.34
CA ALA A 466 11.51 33.79 10.41
C ALA A 466 10.09 33.95 10.98
N SER A 467 9.59 32.90 11.64
CA SER A 467 8.34 32.95 12.40
C SER A 467 8.54 33.73 13.70
N GLY A 468 8.51 35.07 13.61
CA GLY A 468 8.62 35.99 14.75
C GLY A 468 7.31 36.66 15.17
N PHE A 469 6.20 36.42 14.47
CA PHE A 469 4.87 36.95 14.81
C PHE A 469 3.98 35.81 15.31
N ASP A 470 4.07 35.48 16.60
CA ASP A 470 3.06 34.67 17.30
C ASP A 470 2.12 35.66 18.00
N ASP A 471 0.82 35.54 17.75
CA ASP A 471 -0.20 36.32 18.48
C ASP A 471 -0.14 35.96 19.99
N ILE A 472 -0.75 36.79 20.84
CA ILE A 472 -0.76 36.64 22.32
C ILE A 472 -1.25 35.24 22.74
N ILE A 473 -2.05 34.58 21.88
CA ILE A 473 -2.48 33.19 22.02
C ILE A 473 -1.69 32.30 21.07
N ARG A 474 -0.88 31.38 21.63
CA ARG A 474 -0.11 30.38 20.87
C ARG A 474 -0.96 29.68 19.81
N GLY A 475 -0.60 29.85 18.55
CA GLY A 475 -1.20 29.14 17.42
C GLY A 475 -2.35 29.85 16.71
N LYS A 476 -2.70 31.09 17.08
CA LYS A 476 -3.58 31.96 16.30
C LYS A 476 -2.77 32.91 15.40
N GLY A 477 -3.32 33.28 14.24
CA GLY A 477 -2.72 34.30 13.36
C GLY A 477 -1.43 33.89 12.65
N GLN A 478 -1.10 32.59 12.60
CA GLN A 478 0.13 32.08 11.96
C GLN A 478 0.00 31.85 10.45
N GLY A 479 -1.22 31.89 9.91
CA GLY A 479 -1.50 31.76 8.48
C GLY A 479 -1.73 33.12 7.81
N ILE A 480 -1.45 33.21 6.52
CA ILE A 480 -1.71 34.40 5.72
C ILE A 480 -2.78 34.11 4.70
N ILE A 481 -3.79 34.99 4.71
CA ILE A 481 -4.94 34.91 3.82
C ILE A 481 -4.95 36.17 2.97
N MET A 482 -4.88 36.00 1.66
CA MET A 482 -5.02 37.10 0.71
C MET A 482 -6.31 36.96 -0.08
N LEU A 483 -6.99 38.07 -0.32
CA LEU A 483 -8.17 38.15 -1.17
C LEU A 483 -7.79 38.79 -2.51
N LEU A 484 -8.00 38.07 -3.61
CA LEU A 484 -7.83 38.54 -4.98
C LEU A 484 -9.21 38.87 -5.55
N SER A 485 -9.49 40.16 -5.77
CA SER A 485 -10.80 40.64 -6.23
C SER A 485 -10.70 41.36 -7.57
N GLY A 486 -11.71 41.28 -8.42
CA GLY A 486 -11.76 42.01 -9.69
C GLY A 486 -12.59 41.30 -10.74
N GLU A 487 -12.63 41.83 -11.96
CA GLU A 487 -13.42 41.25 -13.05
C GLU A 487 -12.89 39.87 -13.50
N PRO A 488 -13.73 39.04 -14.16
CA PRO A 488 -13.27 37.79 -14.74
C PRO A 488 -12.16 38.00 -15.79
N GLY A 489 -11.13 37.16 -15.76
CA GLY A 489 -10.08 37.16 -16.81
C GLY A 489 -8.94 38.16 -16.61
N VAL A 490 -8.85 38.84 -15.46
CA VAL A 490 -7.75 39.78 -15.12
C VAL A 490 -6.51 39.12 -14.49
N GLY A 491 -6.47 37.78 -14.40
CA GLY A 491 -5.28 37.05 -13.95
C GLY A 491 -5.24 36.63 -12.48
N LYS A 492 -6.36 36.69 -11.73
CA LYS A 492 -6.41 36.27 -10.31
C LYS A 492 -5.85 34.86 -10.04
N THR A 493 -6.36 33.86 -10.76
CA THR A 493 -5.89 32.46 -10.67
C THR A 493 -4.41 32.33 -11.09
N LEU A 494 -4.00 33.07 -12.13
CA LEU A 494 -2.62 33.09 -12.61
C LEU A 494 -1.66 33.65 -11.56
N THR A 495 -2.08 34.61 -10.74
CA THR A 495 -1.30 35.11 -9.61
C THR A 495 -1.02 34.01 -8.60
N ALA A 496 -2.02 33.18 -8.29
CA ALA A 496 -1.86 32.06 -7.36
C ALA A 496 -0.86 31.01 -7.86
N GLU A 497 -1.00 30.63 -9.13
CA GLU A 497 -0.06 29.73 -9.82
C GLU A 497 1.36 30.30 -9.80
N SER A 498 1.52 31.56 -10.22
CA SER A 498 2.83 32.21 -10.30
C SER A 498 3.49 32.37 -8.93
N MET A 499 2.70 32.60 -7.87
CA MET A 499 3.21 32.69 -6.51
C MET A 499 3.68 31.33 -5.99
N ALA A 500 2.93 30.26 -6.25
CA ALA A 500 3.34 28.90 -5.89
C ALA A 500 4.63 28.48 -6.61
N GLU A 501 4.77 28.83 -7.89
CA GLU A 501 6.01 28.63 -8.66
C GLU A 501 7.20 29.36 -8.02
N ALA A 502 7.04 30.66 -7.72
CA ALA A 502 8.11 31.47 -7.13
C ALA A 502 8.51 30.96 -5.73
N MET A 503 7.54 30.51 -4.93
CA MET A 503 7.77 29.92 -3.61
C MET A 503 8.40 28.52 -3.67
N LYS A 504 8.40 27.88 -4.84
CA LYS A 504 8.72 26.46 -5.01
C LYS A 504 7.91 25.57 -4.07
N LYS A 505 6.61 25.85 -3.96
CA LYS A 505 5.65 25.10 -3.12
C LYS A 505 4.51 24.53 -3.96
N PRO A 506 3.87 23.42 -3.51
CA PRO A 506 2.71 22.88 -4.20
C PRO A 506 1.55 23.88 -4.20
N LEU A 507 0.78 23.94 -5.29
CA LEU A 507 -0.50 24.62 -5.34
C LEU A 507 -1.63 23.61 -5.17
N TYR A 508 -2.46 23.79 -4.15
CA TYR A 508 -3.72 23.08 -3.99
C TYR A 508 -4.86 24.02 -4.39
N ALA A 509 -5.33 23.92 -5.64
CA ALA A 509 -6.47 24.71 -6.10
C ALA A 509 -7.77 23.96 -5.81
N MET A 510 -8.77 24.62 -5.24
CA MET A 510 -10.09 24.08 -4.94
C MET A 510 -11.18 25.05 -5.38
N SER A 511 -12.17 24.56 -6.13
CA SER A 511 -13.38 25.33 -6.47
C SER A 511 -14.39 25.23 -5.33
N ALA A 512 -15.25 26.25 -5.20
CA ALA A 512 -16.39 26.21 -4.31
C ALA A 512 -17.28 24.96 -4.48
N GLY A 513 -17.43 24.43 -5.70
CA GLY A 513 -18.25 23.24 -5.96
C GLY A 513 -17.77 21.96 -5.26
N GLU A 514 -16.50 21.91 -4.83
CA GLU A 514 -15.88 20.71 -4.24
C GLU A 514 -16.09 20.60 -2.72
N LEU A 515 -16.51 21.68 -2.07
CA LEU A 515 -16.69 21.72 -0.62
C LEU A 515 -17.99 21.05 -0.16
N GLY A 516 -18.93 20.81 -1.06
CA GLY A 516 -20.26 20.31 -0.73
C GLY A 516 -21.29 21.41 -0.54
N ILE A 517 -22.50 21.02 -0.13
CA ILE A 517 -23.68 21.90 -0.05
C ILE A 517 -24.18 22.13 1.38
N THR A 518 -23.75 21.31 2.35
CA THR A 518 -24.13 21.43 3.76
C THR A 518 -22.97 21.96 4.60
N ALA A 519 -23.26 22.52 5.77
CA ALA A 519 -22.23 23.02 6.68
C ALA A 519 -21.28 21.91 7.15
N ASP A 520 -21.78 20.69 7.35
CA ASP A 520 -20.98 19.54 7.76
C ASP A 520 -20.05 19.07 6.63
N ASP A 521 -20.56 18.97 5.39
CA ASP A 521 -19.74 18.60 4.22
C ASP A 521 -18.58 19.59 4.00
N VAL A 522 -18.89 20.89 4.12
CA VAL A 522 -17.93 21.99 3.99
C VAL A 522 -16.91 21.93 5.13
N GLU A 523 -17.34 21.70 6.37
CA GLU A 523 -16.43 21.58 7.50
C GLU A 523 -15.45 20.43 7.31
N ASP A 524 -15.94 19.23 6.99
CA ASP A 524 -15.11 18.04 6.83
C ASP A 524 -14.13 18.19 5.66
N SER A 525 -14.61 18.72 4.53
CA SER A 525 -13.80 18.90 3.33
C SER A 525 -12.75 19.99 3.51
N LEU A 526 -13.14 21.16 4.03
CA LEU A 526 -12.22 22.26 4.25
C LEU A 526 -11.20 21.90 5.32
N ARG A 527 -11.60 21.29 6.45
CA ARG A 527 -10.68 20.83 7.50
C ARG A 527 -9.62 19.88 6.93
N ARG A 528 -10.03 18.89 6.15
CA ARG A 528 -9.13 17.93 5.49
C ARG A 528 -8.12 18.65 4.59
N VAL A 529 -8.58 19.57 3.75
CA VAL A 529 -7.71 20.32 2.83
C VAL A 529 -6.75 21.23 3.57
N LEU A 530 -7.20 21.94 4.62
CA LEU A 530 -6.36 22.79 5.45
C LEU A 530 -5.25 21.98 6.15
N GLU A 531 -5.58 20.81 6.69
CA GLU A 531 -4.60 19.90 7.30
C GLU A 531 -3.56 19.43 6.29
N MET A 532 -3.99 18.97 5.11
CA MET A 532 -3.09 18.54 4.04
C MET A 532 -2.18 19.68 3.57
N CYS A 533 -2.74 20.86 3.30
CA CYS A 533 -1.95 22.02 2.85
C CYS A 533 -0.95 22.47 3.91
N THR A 534 -1.32 22.41 5.20
CA THR A 534 -0.40 22.71 6.30
C THR A 534 0.75 21.70 6.35
N LYS A 535 0.46 20.40 6.23
CA LYS A 535 1.48 19.34 6.23
C LYS A 535 2.45 19.49 5.04
N TRP A 536 1.93 19.73 3.85
CA TRP A 536 2.72 19.83 2.63
C TRP A 536 3.34 21.21 2.41
N GLN A 537 3.04 22.18 3.29
CA GLN A 537 3.36 23.59 3.12
C GLN A 537 2.90 24.13 1.76
N ALA A 538 1.73 23.68 1.31
CA ALA A 538 1.15 24.05 0.02
C ALA A 538 0.46 25.41 0.11
N VAL A 539 0.48 26.14 -1.01
CA VAL A 539 -0.37 27.30 -1.23
C VAL A 539 -1.78 26.79 -1.54
N LEU A 540 -2.76 27.17 -0.73
CA LEU A 540 -4.16 26.83 -0.94
C LEU A 540 -4.85 27.94 -1.73
N LEU A 541 -5.40 27.61 -2.89
CA LEU A 541 -6.25 28.51 -3.67
C LEU A 541 -7.71 28.08 -3.53
N LEU A 542 -8.57 28.97 -3.02
CA LEU A 542 -10.03 28.81 -3.06
C LEU A 542 -10.59 29.71 -4.16
N ASP A 543 -10.96 29.10 -5.28
CA ASP A 543 -11.48 29.81 -6.44
C ASP A 543 -12.99 30.02 -6.33
N GLU A 544 -13.45 31.22 -6.70
CA GLU A 544 -14.87 31.63 -6.69
C GLU A 544 -15.52 31.45 -5.30
N CYS A 545 -14.86 31.94 -4.26
CA CYS A 545 -15.30 31.75 -2.89
C CYS A 545 -16.53 32.59 -2.52
N ASP A 546 -16.95 33.54 -3.35
CA ASP A 546 -18.13 34.38 -3.11
C ASP A 546 -19.42 33.58 -2.88
N ILE A 547 -19.55 32.39 -3.50
CA ILE A 547 -20.68 31.47 -3.25
C ILE A 547 -20.87 31.17 -1.75
N PHE A 548 -19.79 31.03 -0.98
CA PHE A 548 -19.86 30.70 0.45
C PHE A 548 -19.69 31.90 1.37
N LEU A 549 -19.04 32.96 0.91
CA LEU A 549 -18.60 34.07 1.76
C LEU A 549 -19.46 35.33 1.63
N GLU A 550 -20.64 35.24 1.03
CA GLU A 550 -21.60 36.35 1.00
C GLU A 550 -22.13 36.74 2.38
N LYS A 551 -22.58 38.00 2.49
CA LYS A 551 -23.21 38.58 3.68
C LYS A 551 -24.31 37.69 4.25
N ARG A 552 -24.24 37.46 5.56
CA ARG A 552 -25.27 36.75 6.33
C ARG A 552 -26.64 37.43 6.20
N ARG A 553 -27.70 36.63 6.04
CA ARG A 553 -29.10 37.08 5.98
C ARG A 553 -29.92 36.37 7.05
N ALA A 554 -30.80 37.08 7.75
CA ALA A 554 -31.60 36.50 8.83
C ALA A 554 -32.48 35.32 8.35
N SER A 555 -32.87 35.31 7.08
CA SER A 555 -33.69 34.28 6.46
C SER A 555 -32.91 33.04 6.01
N ASP A 556 -31.58 33.07 5.97
CA ASP A 556 -30.75 32.00 5.39
C ASP A 556 -29.84 31.36 6.45
N LEU A 557 -30.44 30.48 7.27
CA LEU A 557 -29.74 29.80 8.36
C LEU A 557 -28.63 28.87 7.86
N GLN A 558 -28.85 28.16 6.74
CA GLN A 558 -27.87 27.21 6.20
C GLN A 558 -26.60 27.93 5.74
N ARG A 559 -26.75 29.03 4.99
CA ARG A 559 -25.59 29.83 4.56
C ARG A 559 -24.86 30.47 5.72
N ASN A 560 -25.60 30.99 6.71
CA ASN A 560 -24.99 31.58 7.90
C ASN A 560 -24.15 30.57 8.69
N GLN A 561 -24.56 29.29 8.72
CA GLN A 561 -23.77 28.22 9.32
C GLN A 561 -22.46 27.99 8.54
N ILE A 562 -22.52 27.92 7.20
CA ILE A 562 -21.32 27.77 6.36
C ILE A 562 -20.34 28.94 6.57
N VAL A 563 -20.84 30.19 6.55
CA VAL A 563 -20.03 31.38 6.83
C VAL A 563 -19.35 31.28 8.21
N SER A 564 -20.08 30.79 9.22
CA SER A 564 -19.55 30.61 10.58
C SER A 564 -18.46 29.53 10.65
N VAL A 565 -18.64 28.42 9.91
CA VAL A 565 -17.62 27.36 9.79
C VAL A 565 -16.35 27.90 9.15
N PHE A 566 -16.46 28.65 8.04
CA PHE A 566 -15.33 29.28 7.38
C PHE A 566 -14.57 30.21 8.32
N LEU A 567 -15.24 31.18 8.96
CA LEU A 567 -14.60 32.11 9.89
C LEU A 567 -13.81 31.38 10.99
N ARG A 568 -14.37 30.29 11.54
CA ARG A 568 -13.72 29.48 12.56
C ARG A 568 -12.50 28.72 12.02
N LEU A 569 -12.60 28.09 10.85
CA LEU A 569 -11.50 27.29 10.30
C LEU A 569 -10.34 28.17 9.81
N LEU A 570 -10.64 29.34 9.23
CA LEU A 570 -9.62 30.30 8.79
C LEU A 570 -8.81 30.88 9.96
N GLU A 571 -9.41 31.03 11.14
CA GLU A 571 -8.75 31.61 12.32
C GLU A 571 -7.56 30.76 12.84
N TYR A 572 -7.60 29.44 12.62
CA TYR A 572 -6.58 28.51 13.07
C TYR A 572 -5.71 27.96 11.94
N TYR A 573 -5.90 28.43 10.70
CA TYR A 573 -5.10 27.96 9.58
C TYR A 573 -3.67 28.47 9.67
N LYS A 574 -2.70 27.59 9.36
CA LYS A 574 -1.25 27.83 9.51
C LYS A 574 -0.54 27.61 8.17
N GLY A 575 -0.94 28.38 7.16
CA GLY A 575 -0.38 28.29 5.82
C GLY A 575 -0.72 29.52 4.97
N VAL A 576 -0.46 29.43 3.67
CA VAL A 576 -0.75 30.50 2.72
C VAL A 576 -2.03 30.16 1.96
N MET A 577 -3.03 31.03 2.09
CA MET A 577 -4.31 30.89 1.41
C MET A 577 -4.56 32.09 0.49
N LEU A 578 -4.99 31.80 -0.72
CA LEU A 578 -5.47 32.76 -1.70
C LEU A 578 -6.96 32.51 -1.95
N LEU A 579 -7.76 33.54 -1.72
CA LEU A 579 -9.19 33.56 -2.02
C LEU A 579 -9.40 34.36 -3.30
N THR A 580 -10.22 33.89 -4.25
CA THR A 580 -10.61 34.69 -5.42
C THR A 580 -12.10 35.00 -5.38
N THR A 581 -12.44 36.24 -5.77
CA THR A 581 -13.83 36.66 -5.89
C THR A 581 -14.02 37.58 -7.08
N ASN A 582 -15.20 37.50 -7.70
CA ASN A 582 -15.65 38.47 -8.70
C ASN A 582 -16.57 39.54 -8.09
N ARG A 583 -17.00 39.38 -6.84
CA ARG A 583 -18.05 40.19 -6.18
C ARG A 583 -17.65 40.61 -4.77
N VAL A 584 -16.64 41.48 -4.66
CA VAL A 584 -16.11 41.92 -3.35
C VAL A 584 -17.16 42.63 -2.48
N GLU A 585 -18.13 43.34 -3.08
CA GLU A 585 -19.17 44.06 -2.34
C GLU A 585 -20.18 43.15 -1.62
N ALA A 586 -20.33 41.91 -2.11
CA ALA A 586 -21.26 40.93 -1.58
C ALA A 586 -20.69 40.18 -0.37
N PHE A 587 -19.40 40.36 -0.08
CA PHE A 587 -18.64 39.63 0.95
C PHE A 587 -19.08 39.98 2.38
N ASP A 588 -19.10 39.00 3.29
CA ASP A 588 -19.40 39.25 4.70
C ASP A 588 -18.26 40.06 5.36
N PRO A 589 -18.57 41.21 6.00
CA PRO A 589 -17.56 42.06 6.65
C PRO A 589 -16.74 41.34 7.71
N ALA A 590 -17.24 40.25 8.31
CA ALA A 590 -16.51 39.50 9.32
C ALA A 590 -15.18 38.90 8.80
N PHE A 591 -15.05 38.68 7.48
CA PHE A 591 -13.81 38.17 6.89
C PHE A 591 -12.73 39.23 6.76
N GLU A 592 -13.06 40.52 6.78
CA GLU A 592 -12.05 41.60 6.73
C GLU A 592 -11.04 41.47 7.88
N SER A 593 -11.50 41.02 9.05
CA SER A 593 -10.65 40.76 10.22
C SER A 593 -9.68 39.58 10.07
N ARG A 594 -9.84 38.74 9.04
CA ARG A 594 -9.04 37.52 8.80
C ARG A 594 -8.20 37.61 7.53
N ILE A 595 -8.50 38.56 6.65
CA ILE A 595 -7.75 38.82 5.41
C ILE A 595 -6.62 39.79 5.71
N HIS A 596 -5.40 39.39 5.39
CA HIS A 596 -4.19 40.18 5.65
C HIS A 596 -3.91 41.16 4.52
N LEU A 597 -4.23 40.76 3.29
CA LEU A 597 -4.00 41.57 2.09
C LEU A 597 -5.17 41.38 1.12
N THR A 598 -5.74 42.50 0.68
CA THR A 598 -6.72 42.50 -0.41
C THR A 598 -6.07 43.14 -1.64
N ILE A 599 -5.99 42.37 -2.72
CA ILE A 599 -5.49 42.83 -4.02
C ILE A 599 -6.69 43.03 -4.94
N ASN A 600 -6.94 44.29 -5.29
CA ASN A 600 -7.99 44.68 -6.22
C ASN A 600 -7.38 44.79 -7.62
N TYR A 601 -7.88 43.98 -8.54
CA TYR A 601 -7.45 43.97 -9.94
C TYR A 601 -8.36 44.91 -10.73
N PRO A 602 -7.83 46.05 -11.21
CA PRO A 602 -8.59 46.90 -12.13
C PRO A 602 -8.76 46.20 -13.47
N ALA A 603 -9.66 46.74 -14.31
CA ALA A 603 -9.71 46.38 -15.71
C ALA A 603 -8.34 46.62 -16.37
N LEU A 604 -7.95 45.74 -17.30
CA LEU A 604 -6.65 45.86 -17.98
C LEU A 604 -6.62 47.15 -18.79
N ASP A 605 -5.63 48.01 -18.54
CA ASP A 605 -5.37 49.21 -19.34
C ASP A 605 -4.66 48.86 -20.67
N PHE A 606 -4.42 49.88 -21.49
CA PHE A 606 -3.78 49.71 -22.79
C PHE A 606 -2.41 49.01 -22.69
N ASP A 607 -1.55 49.46 -21.77
CA ASP A 607 -0.20 48.92 -21.60
C ASP A 607 -0.22 47.47 -21.08
N SER A 608 -1.14 47.17 -20.16
CA SER A 608 -1.37 45.82 -19.64
C SER A 608 -1.84 44.88 -20.76
N ARG A 609 -2.79 45.30 -21.60
CA ARG A 609 -3.25 44.50 -22.75
C ARG A 609 -2.15 44.29 -23.77
N LEU A 610 -1.36 45.32 -24.07
CA LEU A 610 -0.20 45.24 -24.96
C LEU A 610 0.78 44.17 -24.47
N HIS A 611 1.14 44.20 -23.18
CA HIS A 611 2.01 43.20 -22.57
C HIS A 611 1.41 41.79 -22.64
N VAL A 612 0.12 41.63 -22.32
CA VAL A 612 -0.58 40.34 -22.37
C VAL A 612 -0.59 39.75 -23.79
N TRP A 613 -0.83 40.57 -24.81
CA TRP A 613 -0.75 40.15 -26.21
C TRP A 613 0.65 39.67 -26.58
N LYS A 614 1.69 40.44 -26.22
CA LYS A 614 3.10 40.07 -26.44
C LYS A 614 3.42 38.74 -25.76
N VAL A 615 3.10 38.59 -24.48
CA VAL A 615 3.37 37.36 -23.71
C VAL A 615 2.70 36.13 -24.33
N PHE A 616 1.42 36.20 -24.71
CA PHE A 616 0.74 35.04 -25.27
C PHE A 616 1.20 34.65 -26.68
N ILE A 617 1.69 35.61 -27.47
CA ILE A 617 2.24 35.34 -28.80
C ILE A 617 3.69 34.84 -28.67
N ASP A 618 4.50 35.42 -27.78
CA ASP A 618 5.91 35.05 -27.56
C ASP A 618 6.09 33.70 -26.86
N ARG A 619 5.20 33.31 -25.92
CA ARG A 619 5.27 32.02 -25.20
C ARG A 619 5.23 30.79 -26.12
N ARG A 620 4.77 30.94 -27.38
CA ARG A 620 4.86 29.87 -28.40
C ARG A 620 6.28 29.55 -28.89
N LYS A 621 7.30 30.32 -28.48
CA LYS A 621 8.70 29.95 -28.73
C LYS A 621 9.16 28.73 -27.92
N ALA A 622 8.45 28.37 -26.85
CA ALA A 622 8.96 27.42 -25.85
C ALA A 622 8.13 26.15 -25.64
N ASP A 623 6.83 26.13 -25.97
CA ASP A 623 5.95 24.98 -25.68
C ASP A 623 5.51 24.20 -26.92
N GLU A 624 5.50 22.88 -26.74
CA GLU A 624 5.11 21.77 -27.62
C GLU A 624 6.17 21.29 -28.60
N SER A 625 6.87 20.23 -28.15
CA SER A 625 7.79 19.36 -28.90
C SER A 625 9.03 20.04 -29.45
N GLY A 626 10.22 19.65 -28.96
CA GLY A 626 11.54 20.06 -29.46
C GLY A 626 11.83 19.62 -30.90
N ALA A 627 10.85 19.67 -31.79
CA ALA A 627 10.94 19.43 -33.20
C ALA A 627 10.33 20.64 -33.94
N LEU A 628 11.17 21.24 -34.78
CA LEU A 628 10.89 22.20 -35.85
C LEU A 628 10.89 23.68 -35.44
N GLU A 629 11.93 24.36 -35.94
CA GLU A 629 12.04 25.77 -36.38
C GLU A 629 11.25 26.83 -35.58
N PRO A 630 11.87 27.96 -35.17
CA PRO A 630 11.13 29.07 -34.56
C PRO A 630 10.00 29.48 -35.50
N ARG A 631 8.74 29.14 -35.14
CA ARG A 631 7.56 29.49 -35.93
C ARG A 631 7.54 31.01 -36.05
N GLN A 632 7.89 31.49 -37.24
CA GLN A 632 7.97 32.91 -37.53
C GLN A 632 6.57 33.53 -37.30
N PHE A 633 6.53 34.74 -36.76
CA PHE A 633 5.32 35.54 -36.64
C PHE A 633 5.43 36.71 -37.61
N ARG A 634 4.32 37.08 -38.24
CA ARG A 634 4.23 38.27 -39.11
C ARG A 634 3.40 39.34 -38.41
N LEU A 635 3.80 39.69 -37.19
CA LEU A 635 3.18 40.75 -36.40
C LEU A 635 4.26 41.74 -35.99
N GLU A 636 4.04 43.02 -36.26
CA GLU A 636 4.94 44.12 -35.91
C GLU A 636 4.47 44.85 -34.65
N GLU A 637 5.31 45.72 -34.08
CA GLU A 637 4.95 46.52 -32.89
C GLU A 637 3.63 47.30 -33.08
N GLU A 638 3.35 47.76 -34.29
CA GLU A 638 2.12 48.49 -34.62
C GLU A 638 0.89 47.59 -34.54
N ASP A 639 0.99 46.33 -34.95
CA ASP A 639 -0.10 45.35 -34.82
C ASP A 639 -0.44 45.10 -33.35
N PHE A 640 0.58 44.97 -32.49
CA PHE A 640 0.37 44.80 -31.05
C PHE A 640 -0.32 46.03 -30.43
N LYS A 641 0.05 47.25 -30.84
CA LYS A 641 -0.62 48.48 -30.40
C LYS A 641 -2.07 48.52 -30.87
N ALA A 642 -2.36 48.14 -32.11
CA ALA A 642 -3.73 48.05 -32.63
C ALA A 642 -4.57 47.03 -31.85
N LEU A 643 -4.00 45.85 -31.55
CA LEU A 643 -4.67 44.81 -30.75
C LEU A 643 -4.89 45.24 -29.30
N ALA A 644 -3.99 46.04 -28.72
CA ALA A 644 -4.12 46.57 -27.37
C ALA A 644 -5.23 47.63 -27.21
N LYS A 645 -5.68 48.26 -28.30
CA LYS A 645 -6.86 49.14 -28.27
C LYS A 645 -8.16 48.39 -27.99
N LEU A 646 -8.23 47.10 -28.34
CA LEU A 646 -9.41 46.28 -28.11
C LEU A 646 -9.62 46.05 -26.61
N GLU A 647 -10.80 46.39 -26.10
CA GLU A 647 -11.20 46.17 -24.70
C GLU A 647 -11.50 44.68 -24.43
N LEU A 648 -10.46 43.86 -24.48
CA LEU A 648 -10.53 42.43 -24.22
C LEU A 648 -9.81 42.10 -22.91
N ASN A 649 -10.40 41.19 -22.12
CA ASN A 649 -9.72 40.66 -20.93
C ASN A 649 -8.68 39.60 -21.30
N GLY A 650 -7.82 39.22 -20.35
CA GLY A 650 -6.73 38.28 -20.61
C GLY A 650 -7.19 36.89 -21.08
N ARG A 651 -8.32 36.39 -20.58
CA ARG A 651 -8.90 35.09 -21.01
C ARG A 651 -9.35 35.16 -22.46
N GLU A 652 -9.97 36.27 -22.84
CA GLU A 652 -10.43 36.53 -24.18
C GLU A 652 -9.27 36.67 -25.18
N ILE A 653 -8.22 37.42 -24.81
CA ILE A 653 -7.00 37.52 -25.62
C ILE A 653 -6.40 36.13 -25.84
N LYS A 654 -6.25 35.32 -24.78
CA LYS A 654 -5.74 33.95 -24.87
C LYS A 654 -6.56 33.08 -25.84
N ASN A 655 -7.88 33.18 -25.78
CA ASN A 655 -8.77 32.42 -26.66
C ASN A 655 -8.63 32.87 -28.13
N VAL A 656 -8.50 34.17 -28.37
CA VAL A 656 -8.27 34.71 -29.72
C VAL A 656 -6.93 34.22 -30.27
N VAL A 657 -5.84 34.36 -29.52
CA VAL A 657 -4.50 33.88 -29.92
C VAL A 657 -4.51 32.38 -30.20
N LYS A 658 -5.12 31.58 -29.33
CA LYS A 658 -5.22 30.12 -29.51
C LYS A 658 -5.95 29.75 -30.80
N THR A 659 -7.10 30.37 -31.05
CA THR A 659 -7.91 30.09 -32.25
C THR A 659 -7.22 30.57 -33.52
N ALA A 660 -6.62 31.77 -33.49
CA ALA A 660 -5.89 32.33 -34.63
C ALA A 660 -4.68 31.45 -34.98
N SER A 661 -4.03 30.90 -33.96
CA SER A 661 -2.91 29.98 -34.17
C SER A 661 -3.31 28.64 -34.78
N LEU A 662 -4.50 28.12 -34.46
CA LEU A 662 -5.03 26.91 -35.11
C LEU A 662 -5.31 27.17 -36.60
N LEU A 663 -5.83 28.35 -36.94
CA LEU A 663 -6.02 28.77 -38.33
C LEU A 663 -4.68 28.86 -39.07
N ALA A 664 -3.67 29.49 -38.47
CA ALA A 664 -2.34 29.60 -39.06
C ALA A 664 -1.69 28.23 -39.34
N VAL A 665 -1.82 27.28 -38.40
CA VAL A 665 -1.33 25.90 -38.59
C VAL A 665 -2.06 25.20 -39.75
N ARG A 666 -3.38 25.37 -39.85
CA ARG A 666 -4.17 24.81 -40.97
C ARG A 666 -3.72 25.39 -42.32
N ASP A 667 -3.44 26.69 -42.34
CA ASP A 667 -3.09 27.43 -43.56
C ASP A 667 -1.60 27.28 -43.93
N GLY A 668 -0.82 26.55 -43.12
CA GLY A 668 0.62 26.34 -43.33
C GLY A 668 1.43 27.64 -43.28
N ALA A 669 0.91 28.66 -42.60
CA ALA A 669 1.43 30.01 -42.59
C ALA A 669 1.89 30.44 -41.20
N PRO A 670 2.83 31.40 -41.09
CA PRO A 670 3.14 32.07 -39.83
C PRO A 670 1.88 32.76 -39.27
N LEU A 671 1.76 32.82 -37.94
CA LEU A 671 0.66 33.57 -37.32
C LEU A 671 0.85 35.06 -37.65
N GLY A 672 -0.12 35.61 -38.39
CA GLY A 672 -0.21 37.00 -38.78
C GLY A 672 -1.57 37.62 -38.46
N MET A 673 -1.67 38.92 -38.71
CA MET A 673 -2.84 39.73 -38.35
C MET A 673 -4.11 39.28 -39.08
N GLU A 674 -4.00 38.70 -40.26
CA GLU A 674 -5.11 38.10 -41.02
C GLU A 674 -5.85 37.00 -40.24
N HIS A 675 -5.12 36.15 -39.52
CA HIS A 675 -5.69 35.07 -38.72
C HIS A 675 -6.39 35.62 -37.48
N VAL A 676 -5.77 36.61 -36.82
CA VAL A 676 -6.36 37.28 -35.64
C VAL A 676 -7.64 38.02 -36.03
N ARG A 677 -7.62 38.79 -37.14
CA ARG A 677 -8.80 39.46 -37.69
C ARG A 677 -9.91 38.47 -38.05
N ALA A 678 -9.58 37.31 -38.63
CA ALA A 678 -10.58 36.29 -38.93
C ALA A 678 -11.32 35.82 -37.67
N VAL A 679 -10.60 35.54 -36.58
CA VAL A 679 -11.21 35.15 -35.30
C VAL A 679 -12.05 36.26 -34.69
N LEU A 680 -11.55 37.50 -34.71
CA LEU A 680 -12.27 38.65 -34.20
C LEU A 680 -13.57 38.92 -34.98
N ARG A 681 -13.57 38.72 -36.30
CA ARG A 681 -14.78 38.84 -37.15
C ARG A 681 -15.84 37.81 -36.76
N VAL A 682 -15.45 36.53 -36.61
CA VAL A 682 -16.36 35.46 -36.20
C VAL A 682 -16.94 35.74 -34.82
N ARG A 683 -16.12 36.21 -33.87
CA ARG A 683 -16.56 36.53 -32.51
C ARG A 683 -17.57 37.69 -32.46
N ARG A 684 -17.47 38.66 -33.37
CA ARG A 684 -18.43 39.78 -33.50
C ARG A 684 -19.73 39.38 -34.24
N GLY A 685 -19.85 38.14 -34.73
CA GLY A 685 -21.09 37.63 -35.33
C GLY A 685 -21.42 38.16 -36.74
N LYS A 686 -20.47 38.77 -37.47
CA LYS A 686 -20.70 39.18 -38.87
C LYS A 686 -20.34 38.01 -39.82
N PRO A 687 -21.28 37.45 -40.60
CA PRO A 687 -20.94 36.44 -41.61
C PRO A 687 -20.08 37.07 -42.71
N ALA A 688 -19.09 36.32 -43.20
CA ALA A 688 -18.26 36.73 -44.32
C ALA A 688 -19.10 36.77 -45.60
N ALA A 689 -19.44 37.95 -46.08
CA ALA A 689 -19.81 38.12 -47.48
C ALA A 689 -18.55 37.86 -48.32
N MET A 690 -18.52 36.75 -49.04
CA MET A 690 -17.50 36.50 -50.07
C MET A 690 -17.60 37.61 -51.11
N GLY A 691 -16.54 38.42 -51.29
CA GLY A 691 -16.36 39.20 -52.51
C GLY A 691 -15.93 40.66 -52.40
N SER A 692 -15.60 41.20 -51.23
CA SER A 692 -14.94 42.51 -51.16
C SER A 692 -13.78 42.48 -50.18
N VAL A 693 -12.60 42.89 -50.68
CA VAL A 693 -11.45 43.23 -49.86
C VAL A 693 -11.80 44.55 -49.19
N ASP A 694 -12.43 44.46 -48.03
CA ASP A 694 -12.69 45.61 -47.18
C ASP A 694 -11.38 45.95 -46.45
N THR A 695 -10.62 46.88 -47.02
CA THR A 695 -9.37 47.43 -46.47
C THR A 695 -9.61 48.30 -45.24
N ASP A 696 -10.85 48.57 -44.86
CA ASP A 696 -11.23 49.51 -43.80
C ASP A 696 -11.27 48.85 -42.40
N LEU A 697 -10.45 47.83 -42.16
CA LEU A 697 -10.41 47.07 -40.89
C LEU A 697 -9.43 47.64 -39.85
N VAL A 698 -8.77 48.78 -40.14
CA VAL A 698 -7.85 49.47 -39.22
C VAL A 698 -8.35 50.88 -38.87
N ASP A 699 -9.10 51.55 -39.75
CA ASP A 699 -9.51 52.95 -39.51
C ASP A 699 -10.77 53.12 -38.63
N GLU A 700 -11.46 52.03 -38.28
CA GLU A 700 -12.49 52.00 -37.21
C GLU A 700 -12.06 51.22 -35.95
N ILE A 701 -10.74 51.00 -35.72
CA ILE A 701 -10.18 50.40 -34.48
C ILE A 701 -9.17 51.29 -33.75
#